data_AF-A0A1W9Q5Y9-F1
#
_entry.id   AF-A0A1W9Q5Y9-F1
#
_cell.length_a   1.000
_cell.length_b   1.000
_cell.length_c   1.000
_cell.angle_alpha   90.00
_cell.angle_beta   90.00
_cell.angle_gamma   90.00
#
_symmetry.space_group_name_H-M   'P 1'
#
loop_
_entity.id
_entity.type
_entity.pdbx_description
1 polymer ?
#
loop_
_entity_poly.entity_id
_entity_poly.type
_entity_poly.pdbx_seq_one_letter_code
_entity_poly.pdbx_strand_id
1 'polypeptide(L)'
;MGDSGKVKVIFQPSGRRGEVDRGINIIEASRRLGVDIETLCGEKRVCGKCKVRIEKGAFEKFGVVSDPGHVSPWQEEEEKFITPEQRAQGYRLGCVAEIQDDILVFVPEESRAGKQVVSKAARDIPINWDPAVKVYTVTVTPPSFEDPLGDFERMTQALEKEFGLKGLDIDWFTLRDLPNVIRKGEWSITAAVWMDREIIKLWPGKVEDYYGLAVDVGTTTVAAYLCNIRTMDVLDTVSMMNPQCKYGEDVMSRITYHMKTPGGLEKMSDDMIEGLNELIKKACDATHPPKKKQKDENGKSIRDENGQFMIVESPEEGKTYLRLQPSDILDLTLGGNTAMHHILLKLDPQYVGLAPFPPVIHRSLDIRARDLGIHINRSSRIFVMPNEAGFVGADNVCVLVCEKPHHSDALQLIIDIGTNGELVLGNKEKLISSSCATGPALEGAQLAFGMRAAPGAIERIRIDPETHEVDYKVIGRDAWLKYSRPEEMKTKGICGSGILDVLAELYRSGVVEKSGRFSKNQKSNRFRTNPDNPRQKEFVIAWAEETSIGKDVVITQKDIRQIQLAKGALYTGCKLMMRRMGVDKVDTIKIAGAFGTHVDREKALMMGLFPDCEIEKILSVGNAAGDGARVVLLDRAMREDANWISRNVEYIELTVEPDFEKQFMESMQIPHMTDQFPHLEGLVPEEVLHQK
;
A
#
# COMPACT_ATOMS: atom_id res chain seq x y z
N MET A 1 -0.72 32.54 35.59
CA MET A 1 -0.63 31.23 34.91
C MET A 1 0.09 31.49 33.62
N GLY A 2 1.38 31.14 33.57
CA GLY A 2 2.25 31.43 32.43
C GLY A 2 1.90 30.50 31.27
N ASP A 3 1.64 31.11 30.13
CA ASP A 3 1.41 30.45 28.85
C ASP A 3 2.63 29.57 28.55
N SER A 4 2.47 28.24 28.61
CA SER A 4 3.53 27.32 28.22
C SER A 4 3.79 27.59 26.75
N GLY A 5 4.92 28.20 26.38
CA GLY A 5 5.29 28.57 25.01
C GLY A 5 5.54 27.39 24.08
N LYS A 6 4.80 26.30 24.26
CA LYS A 6 4.80 25.08 23.47
C LYS A 6 3.49 25.00 22.67
N VAL A 7 3.62 24.49 21.46
CA VAL A 7 2.54 24.32 20.49
C VAL A 7 2.54 22.88 20.00
N LYS A 8 1.36 22.37 19.67
CA LYS A 8 1.17 20.99 19.24
C LYS A 8 1.35 20.88 17.74
N VAL A 9 2.26 20.01 17.34
CA VAL A 9 2.57 19.77 15.92
C VAL A 9 2.22 18.34 15.58
N ILE A 10 1.48 18.19 14.47
CA ILE A 10 1.14 16.89 13.91
C ILE A 10 1.70 16.81 12.49
N PHE A 11 2.50 15.78 12.23
CA PHE A 11 2.98 15.49 10.90
C PHE A 11 2.19 14.34 10.28
N GLN A 12 1.57 14.61 9.13
CA GLN A 12 0.95 13.61 8.28
C GLN A 12 1.83 13.35 7.07
N PRO A 13 1.94 12.10 6.60
CA PRO A 13 1.20 10.89 6.97
C PRO A 13 1.85 10.07 8.09
N SER A 14 2.95 10.56 8.68
CA SER A 14 3.75 9.76 9.61
C SER A 14 3.02 9.50 10.94
N GLY A 15 1.93 10.24 11.19
CA GLY A 15 1.15 10.19 12.42
C GLY A 15 1.91 10.72 13.64
N ARG A 16 3.15 11.21 13.45
CA ARG A 16 4.01 11.66 14.54
C ARG A 16 3.53 13.01 15.04
N ARG A 17 3.43 13.12 16.36
CA ARG A 17 2.87 14.29 17.03
C ARG A 17 3.55 14.54 18.36
N GLY A 18 3.59 15.79 18.77
CA GLY A 18 4.09 16.20 20.06
C GLY A 18 4.05 17.70 20.24
N GLU A 19 4.43 18.14 21.44
CA GLU A 19 4.57 19.56 21.76
C GLU A 19 6.00 20.01 21.45
N VAL A 20 6.13 21.14 20.77
CA VAL A 20 7.41 21.76 20.46
C VAL A 20 7.40 23.24 20.86
N ASP A 21 8.56 23.85 21.03
CA ASP A 21 8.64 25.26 21.40
C ASP A 21 8.15 26.15 20.25
N ARG A 22 7.38 27.19 20.59
CA ARG A 22 6.93 28.20 19.63
C ARG A 22 8.14 28.91 19.02
N GLY A 23 8.08 29.16 17.71
CA GLY A 23 9.11 29.85 16.94
C GLY A 23 10.17 28.94 16.33
N ILE A 24 10.21 27.64 16.63
CA ILE A 24 11.07 26.72 15.89
C ILE A 24 10.52 26.48 14.48
N ASN A 25 11.42 26.21 13.54
CA ASN A 25 11.01 25.90 12.17
C ASN A 25 10.44 24.47 12.05
N ILE A 26 9.69 24.22 10.98
CA ILE A 26 9.05 22.92 10.74
C ILE A 26 10.08 21.78 10.63
N ILE A 27 11.27 22.02 10.08
CA ILE A 27 12.34 21.00 10.01
C ILE A 27 12.85 20.62 11.40
N GLU A 28 13.07 21.58 12.28
CA GLU A 28 13.52 21.34 13.63
C GLU A 28 12.44 20.58 14.42
N ALA A 29 11.18 20.99 14.27
CA ALA A 29 10.04 20.25 14.82
C ALA A 29 9.98 18.82 14.27
N SER A 30 10.24 18.64 12.98
CA SER A 30 10.27 17.32 12.34
C SER A 30 11.34 16.44 12.96
N ARG A 31 12.58 16.93 13.13
CA ARG A 31 13.67 16.15 13.75
C ARG A 31 13.37 15.76 15.19
N ARG A 32 12.82 16.69 15.99
CA ARG A 32 12.45 16.42 17.39
C ARG A 32 11.39 15.33 17.51
N LEU A 33 10.42 15.35 16.59
CA LEU A 33 9.37 14.33 16.51
C LEU A 33 9.81 13.10 15.67
N GLY A 34 11.03 13.11 15.13
CA GLY A 34 11.61 12.06 14.27
C GLY A 34 10.88 11.84 12.94
N VAL A 35 10.34 12.90 12.37
CA VAL A 35 9.78 12.93 11.01
C VAL A 35 10.87 13.32 10.02
N ASP A 36 11.09 12.41 9.07
CA ASP A 36 12.12 12.54 8.05
C ASP A 36 11.64 13.44 6.91
N ILE A 37 12.08 14.70 6.94
CA ILE A 37 11.94 15.67 5.84
C ILE A 37 13.30 15.85 5.17
N GLU A 38 13.35 15.70 3.85
CA GLU A 38 14.58 15.77 3.05
C GLU A 38 15.20 17.18 3.13
N THR A 39 16.40 17.26 3.71
CA THR A 39 17.10 18.53 3.97
C THR A 39 18.51 18.53 3.38
N LEU A 40 18.62 18.31 2.06
CA LEU A 40 19.91 18.23 1.34
C LEU A 40 20.81 19.46 1.52
N CYS A 41 20.23 20.64 1.73
CA CYS A 41 20.99 21.87 1.92
C CYS A 41 21.33 22.20 3.38
N GLY A 42 20.90 21.38 4.35
CA GLY A 42 21.09 21.66 5.78
C GLY A 42 20.47 23.00 6.22
N GLU A 43 19.22 23.26 5.82
CA GLU A 43 18.47 24.49 6.15
C GLU A 43 19.05 25.80 5.61
N LYS A 44 19.99 25.73 4.67
CA LYS A 44 20.55 26.91 3.97
C LYS A 44 19.55 27.64 3.05
N ARG A 45 18.28 27.20 2.96
CA ARG A 45 17.20 27.82 2.16
C ARG A 45 17.46 27.90 0.64
N VAL A 46 18.20 26.95 0.07
CA VAL A 46 18.63 26.99 -1.35
C VAL A 46 18.13 25.84 -2.25
N CYS A 47 17.41 24.85 -1.71
CA CYS A 47 17.09 23.62 -2.49
C CYS A 47 15.61 23.31 -2.73
N GLY A 48 14.68 23.91 -1.98
CA GLY A 48 13.23 23.64 -2.12
C GLY A 48 12.76 22.26 -1.66
N LYS A 49 13.65 21.38 -1.17
CA LYS A 49 13.33 19.97 -0.87
C LYS A 49 12.51 19.74 0.40
N CYS A 50 12.53 20.68 1.33
CA CYS A 50 11.73 20.64 2.54
C CYS A 50 10.32 21.23 2.36
N LYS A 51 9.73 21.07 1.18
CA LYS A 51 8.38 21.56 0.90
C LYS A 51 7.38 20.81 1.78
N VAL A 52 6.46 21.53 2.40
CA VAL A 52 5.40 20.98 3.24
C VAL A 52 4.10 21.71 2.96
N ARG A 53 2.96 21.11 3.27
CA ARG A 53 1.65 21.78 3.16
C ARG A 53 1.03 21.90 4.54
N ILE A 54 0.55 23.09 4.86
CA ILE A 54 -0.20 23.33 6.10
C ILE A 54 -1.66 23.04 5.82
N GLU A 55 -2.20 22.05 6.52
CA GLU A 55 -3.59 21.67 6.35
C GLU A 55 -4.48 22.63 7.13
N LYS A 56 -5.56 23.10 6.50
CA LYS A 56 -6.53 24.01 7.10
C LYS A 56 -7.75 23.24 7.61
N GLY A 57 -8.10 23.42 8.87
CA GLY A 57 -9.32 22.85 9.45
C GLY A 57 -9.24 22.56 10.94
N ALA A 58 -10.38 22.15 11.51
CA ALA A 58 -10.46 21.62 12.86
C ALA A 58 -10.29 20.10 12.83
N PHE A 59 -9.23 19.60 13.46
CA PHE A 59 -8.86 18.19 13.48
C PHE A 59 -9.11 17.60 14.88
N GLU A 60 -10.37 17.26 15.17
CA GLU A 60 -10.81 16.78 16.49
C GLU A 60 -10.03 15.55 16.99
N LYS A 61 -9.66 14.60 16.11
CA LYS A 61 -8.84 13.43 16.46
C LYS A 61 -7.52 13.82 17.14
N PHE A 62 -6.98 14.98 16.76
CA PHE A 62 -5.75 15.51 17.31
C PHE A 62 -6.00 16.61 18.35
N GLY A 63 -7.23 17.08 18.49
CA GLY A 63 -7.58 18.22 19.34
C GLY A 63 -6.85 19.50 18.90
N VAL A 64 -6.68 19.71 17.60
CA VAL A 64 -5.95 20.85 17.02
C VAL A 64 -6.79 21.54 15.97
N VAL A 65 -6.79 22.88 15.97
CA VAL A 65 -7.24 23.70 14.85
C VAL A 65 -5.99 24.17 14.12
N SER A 66 -5.87 23.86 12.84
CA SER A 66 -4.71 24.24 12.03
C SER A 66 -5.13 25.21 10.95
N ASP A 67 -4.36 26.27 10.76
CA ASP A 67 -4.54 27.28 9.72
C ASP A 67 -3.17 27.66 9.12
N PRO A 68 -3.09 27.98 7.81
CA PRO A 68 -1.85 28.49 7.20
C PRO A 68 -1.27 29.74 7.89
N GLY A 69 -2.06 30.47 8.68
CA GLY A 69 -1.61 31.57 9.54
C GLY A 69 -0.94 31.14 10.85
N HIS A 70 -0.91 29.85 11.19
CA HIS A 70 -0.25 29.31 12.40
C HIS A 70 1.27 29.13 12.24
N VAL A 71 1.84 29.67 11.16
CA VAL A 71 3.28 29.79 10.95
C VAL A 71 3.66 31.24 10.67
N SER A 72 4.96 31.54 10.67
CA SER A 72 5.50 32.83 10.29
C SER A 72 4.96 33.32 8.94
N PRO A 73 4.87 34.65 8.73
CA PRO A 73 4.51 35.23 7.44
C PRO A 73 5.38 34.69 6.30
N TRP A 74 4.85 34.75 5.09
CA TRP A 74 5.55 34.35 3.88
C TRP A 74 6.89 35.10 3.74
N GLN A 75 7.98 34.37 3.44
CA GLN A 75 9.30 34.97 3.20
C GLN A 75 9.73 34.85 1.72
N GLU A 76 10.63 35.73 1.28
CA GLU A 76 11.09 35.81 -0.11
C GLU A 76 11.75 34.51 -0.60
N GLU A 77 12.42 33.78 0.30
CA GLU A 77 13.05 32.50 -0.03
C GLU A 77 12.06 31.42 -0.45
N GLU A 78 10.78 31.54 -0.06
CA GLU A 78 9.72 30.59 -0.44
C GLU A 78 9.25 30.79 -1.88
N GLU A 79 9.30 32.03 -2.38
CA GLU A 79 8.84 32.40 -3.74
C GLU A 79 9.66 31.72 -4.85
N LYS A 80 10.91 31.35 -4.55
CA LYS A 80 11.81 30.67 -5.49
C LYS A 80 11.41 29.21 -5.78
N PHE A 81 10.60 28.59 -4.91
CA PHE A 81 10.36 27.14 -4.95
C PHE A 81 8.87 26.74 -4.88
N ILE A 82 7.97 27.69 -4.60
CA ILE A 82 6.54 27.45 -4.42
C ILE A 82 5.77 28.36 -5.37
N THR A 83 4.99 27.78 -6.26
CA THR A 83 4.19 28.55 -7.24
C THR A 83 3.02 29.27 -6.56
N PRO A 84 2.41 30.28 -7.20
CA PRO A 84 1.21 30.93 -6.67
C PRO A 84 0.06 29.97 -6.36
N GLU A 85 -0.14 28.94 -7.20
CA GLU A 85 -1.16 27.90 -6.99
C GLU A 85 -0.83 27.05 -5.76
N GLN A 86 0.42 26.64 -5.61
CA GLN A 86 0.87 25.88 -4.45
C GLN A 86 0.75 26.72 -3.16
N ARG A 87 1.07 28.01 -3.23
CA ARG A 87 0.88 28.93 -2.11
C ARG A 87 -0.59 29.02 -1.69
N ALA A 88 -1.51 29.12 -2.66
CA ALA A 88 -2.95 29.12 -2.38
C ALA A 88 -3.43 27.81 -1.73
N GLN A 89 -2.77 26.69 -2.04
CA GLN A 89 -3.01 25.40 -1.41
C GLN A 89 -2.34 25.22 -0.03
N GLY A 90 -1.64 26.24 0.49
CA GLY A 90 -1.01 26.19 1.82
C GLY A 90 0.38 25.58 1.85
N TYR A 91 1.06 25.44 0.70
CA TYR A 91 2.44 24.98 0.67
C TYR A 91 3.40 26.04 1.25
N ARG A 92 4.34 25.59 2.08
CA ARG A 92 5.41 26.37 2.72
C ARG A 92 6.75 25.64 2.62
N LEU A 93 7.84 26.37 2.81
CA LEU A 93 9.18 25.77 2.90
C LEU A 93 9.50 25.49 4.38
N GLY A 94 9.65 24.22 4.75
CA GLY A 94 9.73 23.80 6.15
C GLY A 94 10.94 24.34 6.92
N CYS A 95 12.03 24.71 6.24
CA CYS A 95 13.19 25.34 6.88
C CYS A 95 13.05 26.87 7.06
N VAL A 96 11.92 27.44 6.63
CA VAL A 96 11.62 28.88 6.67
C VAL A 96 10.39 29.15 7.53
N ALA A 97 9.33 28.34 7.36
CA ALA A 97 8.13 28.46 8.15
C ALA A 97 8.40 28.11 9.63
N GLU A 98 8.20 29.08 10.51
CA GLU A 98 8.35 28.97 11.97
C GLU A 98 6.97 28.79 12.60
N ILE A 99 6.84 27.82 13.50
CA ILE A 99 5.54 27.43 14.06
C ILE A 99 5.12 28.42 15.16
N GLN A 100 3.92 28.98 15.03
CA GLN A 100 3.40 30.00 15.94
C GLN A 100 2.24 29.51 16.80
N ASP A 101 1.50 28.52 16.34
CA ASP A 101 0.35 27.92 17.03
C ASP A 101 0.23 26.43 16.66
N ASP A 102 -0.75 25.73 17.21
CA ASP A 102 -1.02 24.34 16.92
C ASP A 102 -1.22 24.11 15.41
N ILE A 103 -0.56 23.10 14.86
CA ILE A 103 -0.50 22.93 13.40
C ILE A 103 -0.50 21.47 12.96
N LEU A 104 -1.18 21.22 11.84
CA LEU A 104 -1.11 19.98 11.10
C LEU A 104 -0.34 20.21 9.79
N VAL A 105 0.81 19.56 9.69
CA VAL A 105 1.72 19.65 8.56
C VAL A 105 1.65 18.36 7.76
N PHE A 106 1.21 18.45 6.51
CA PHE A 106 1.36 17.38 5.54
C PHE A 106 2.74 17.46 4.90
N VAL A 107 3.50 16.37 4.97
CA VAL A 107 4.81 16.23 4.33
C VAL A 107 4.60 15.46 3.02
N PRO A 108 4.72 16.10 1.84
CA PRO A 108 4.65 15.44 0.54
C PRO A 108 5.70 14.33 0.38
N GLU A 109 5.42 13.33 -0.46
CA GLU A 109 6.36 12.22 -0.71
C GLU A 109 7.72 12.72 -1.25
N GLU A 110 7.70 13.71 -2.14
CA GLU A 110 8.89 14.35 -2.70
C GLU A 110 9.82 15.00 -1.65
N SER A 111 9.28 15.27 -0.47
CA SER A 111 9.98 15.91 0.65
C SER A 111 10.30 14.95 1.77
N ARG A 112 10.01 13.65 1.65
CA ARG A 112 10.35 12.65 2.67
C ARG A 112 11.72 12.03 2.38
N ALA A 113 12.53 11.85 3.42
CA ALA A 113 13.77 11.11 3.26
C ALA A 113 13.47 9.61 3.21
N GLY A 114 13.81 8.96 2.09
CA GLY A 114 13.56 7.54 1.84
C GLY A 114 12.31 7.32 0.98
N LYS A 115 12.51 7.04 -0.32
CA LYS A 115 11.45 6.51 -1.18
C LYS A 115 10.97 5.19 -0.59
N GLN A 116 9.65 5.02 -0.49
CA GLN A 116 9.07 3.79 0.04
C GLN A 116 9.61 2.59 -0.73
N VAL A 117 10.30 1.69 -0.03
CA VAL A 117 10.69 0.38 -0.55
C VAL A 117 9.53 -0.55 -0.24
N VAL A 118 8.45 -0.45 -1.02
CA VAL A 118 7.49 -1.56 -1.12
C VAL A 118 8.22 -2.65 -1.89
N SER A 119 8.10 -3.93 -1.51
CA SER A 119 8.55 -5.01 -2.38
C SER A 119 7.79 -4.90 -3.69
N LYS A 120 8.49 -4.49 -4.76
CA LYS A 120 7.92 -4.11 -6.06
C LYS A 120 7.83 -5.27 -7.04
N ALA A 121 8.33 -6.45 -6.65
CA ALA A 121 8.39 -7.58 -7.56
C ALA A 121 7.01 -8.23 -7.62
N ALA A 122 6.34 -8.03 -8.75
CA ALA A 122 5.29 -8.92 -9.22
C ALA A 122 5.74 -10.38 -9.08
N ARG A 123 4.90 -11.23 -8.49
CA ARG A 123 5.21 -12.67 -8.45
C ARG A 123 5.02 -13.27 -9.83
N ASP A 124 5.83 -14.28 -10.11
CA ASP A 124 5.59 -15.19 -11.21
C ASP A 124 4.49 -16.16 -10.78
N ILE A 125 3.29 -15.95 -11.33
CA ILE A 125 2.10 -16.75 -11.03
C ILE A 125 1.52 -17.25 -12.35
N PRO A 126 0.97 -18.49 -12.38
CA PRO A 126 0.37 -19.02 -13.59
C PRO A 126 -0.94 -18.27 -13.91
N ILE A 127 -0.95 -17.55 -15.02
CA ILE A 127 -2.11 -16.81 -15.52
C ILE A 127 -2.51 -17.40 -16.87
N ASN A 128 -3.80 -17.71 -17.03
CA ASN A 128 -4.35 -18.06 -18.33
C ASN A 128 -4.57 -16.79 -19.14
N TRP A 129 -4.10 -16.77 -20.37
CA TRP A 129 -4.26 -15.60 -21.24
C TRP A 129 -5.65 -15.61 -21.88
N ASP A 130 -6.56 -14.81 -21.34
CA ASP A 130 -7.84 -14.46 -21.98
C ASP A 130 -8.28 -13.05 -21.54
N PRO A 131 -7.54 -11.99 -21.93
CA PRO A 131 -7.79 -10.65 -21.42
C PRO A 131 -9.12 -10.07 -21.91
N ALA A 132 -9.65 -9.11 -21.16
CA ALA A 132 -10.90 -8.44 -21.54
C ALA A 132 -10.78 -7.60 -22.80
N VAL A 133 -9.60 -7.04 -23.06
CA VAL A 133 -9.28 -6.37 -24.32
C VAL A 133 -8.37 -7.26 -25.15
N LYS A 134 -8.75 -7.51 -26.40
CA LYS A 134 -7.96 -8.24 -27.38
C LYS A 134 -7.73 -7.40 -28.62
N VAL A 135 -6.63 -7.66 -29.31
CA VAL A 135 -6.23 -6.92 -30.51
C VAL A 135 -6.31 -7.83 -31.73
N TYR A 136 -6.97 -7.34 -32.78
CA TYR A 136 -7.23 -8.07 -34.02
C TYR A 136 -6.79 -7.24 -35.22
N THR A 137 -5.96 -7.80 -36.09
CA THR A 137 -5.54 -7.15 -37.34
C THR A 137 -6.27 -7.79 -38.51
N VAL A 138 -6.91 -6.97 -39.35
CA VAL A 138 -7.60 -7.41 -40.57
C VAL A 138 -7.17 -6.57 -41.77
N THR A 139 -7.31 -7.14 -42.96
CA THR A 139 -7.21 -6.38 -44.21
C THR A 139 -8.60 -6.21 -44.80
N VAL A 140 -8.99 -4.97 -45.06
CA VAL A 140 -10.29 -4.63 -45.65
C VAL A 140 -10.16 -4.32 -47.14
N THR A 141 -11.19 -4.61 -47.93
CA THR A 141 -11.21 -4.25 -49.35
C THR A 141 -11.56 -2.76 -49.51
N PRO A 142 -10.81 -1.94 -50.26
CA PRO A 142 -11.15 -0.55 -50.50
C PRO A 142 -12.56 -0.37 -51.10
N PRO A 143 -13.28 0.73 -50.80
CA PRO A 143 -14.58 1.01 -51.39
C PRO A 143 -14.46 1.22 -52.90
N SER A 144 -15.47 0.78 -53.63
CA SER A 144 -15.60 0.93 -55.09
C SER A 144 -17.01 1.36 -55.46
N PHE A 145 -17.28 1.61 -56.73
CA PHE A 145 -18.65 1.91 -57.17
C PHE A 145 -19.58 0.69 -57.02
N GLU A 146 -19.01 -0.50 -57.11
CA GLU A 146 -19.69 -1.79 -56.96
C GLU A 146 -19.90 -2.18 -55.48
N ASP A 147 -19.07 -1.63 -54.57
CA ASP A 147 -19.13 -1.85 -53.13
C ASP A 147 -19.01 -0.52 -52.36
N PRO A 148 -20.14 0.20 -52.18
CA PRO A 148 -20.18 1.51 -51.51
C PRO A 148 -20.32 1.41 -49.98
N LEU A 149 -20.03 0.24 -49.38
CA LEU A 149 -20.22 0.01 -47.95
C LEU A 149 -19.37 0.94 -47.09
N GLY A 150 -19.93 1.40 -45.96
CA GLY A 150 -19.26 2.27 -44.99
C GLY A 150 -18.03 1.60 -44.35
N ASP A 151 -17.09 2.43 -43.88
CA ASP A 151 -15.82 1.95 -43.32
C ASP A 151 -16.03 1.03 -42.09
N PHE A 152 -17.08 1.29 -41.29
CA PHE A 152 -17.39 0.49 -40.10
C PHE A 152 -17.96 -0.89 -40.45
N GLU A 153 -18.96 -0.95 -41.32
CA GLU A 153 -19.54 -2.21 -41.78
C GLU A 153 -18.49 -3.05 -42.52
N ARG A 154 -17.61 -2.40 -43.30
CA ARG A 154 -16.51 -3.06 -44.01
C ARG A 154 -15.48 -3.68 -43.06
N MET A 155 -15.11 -2.96 -42.01
CA MET A 155 -14.19 -3.48 -40.98
C MET A 155 -14.83 -4.61 -40.17
N THR A 156 -16.09 -4.44 -39.74
CA THR A 156 -16.79 -5.47 -38.95
C THR A 156 -17.05 -6.74 -39.75
N GLN A 157 -17.36 -6.65 -41.05
CA GLN A 157 -17.43 -7.82 -41.94
C GLN A 157 -16.09 -8.57 -42.03
N ALA A 158 -14.97 -7.86 -42.10
CA ALA A 158 -13.64 -8.49 -42.11
C ALA A 158 -13.33 -9.17 -40.76
N LEU A 159 -13.63 -8.50 -39.64
CA LEU A 159 -13.44 -9.07 -38.29
C LEU A 159 -14.34 -10.30 -38.05
N GLU A 160 -15.59 -10.27 -38.51
CA GLU A 160 -16.49 -11.42 -38.43
C GLU A 160 -15.96 -12.59 -39.27
N LYS A 161 -15.51 -12.32 -40.50
CA LYS A 161 -15.01 -13.34 -41.42
C LYS A 161 -13.73 -14.01 -40.91
N GLU A 162 -12.78 -13.24 -40.38
CA GLU A 162 -11.47 -13.75 -39.98
C GLU A 162 -11.46 -14.30 -38.54
N PHE A 163 -12.18 -13.66 -37.61
CA PHE A 163 -12.12 -13.97 -36.17
C PHE A 163 -13.46 -14.41 -35.58
N GLY A 164 -14.56 -14.40 -36.34
CA GLY A 164 -15.88 -14.81 -35.86
C GLY A 164 -16.53 -13.79 -34.91
N LEU A 165 -16.03 -12.56 -34.85
CA LEU A 165 -16.57 -11.49 -33.99
C LEU A 165 -17.87 -10.93 -34.59
N LYS A 166 -19.01 -11.20 -33.96
CA LYS A 166 -20.33 -10.80 -34.45
C LYS A 166 -20.94 -9.70 -33.61
N GLY A 167 -21.72 -8.83 -34.26
CA GLY A 167 -22.50 -7.79 -33.57
C GLY A 167 -21.63 -6.80 -32.80
N LEU A 168 -20.44 -6.49 -33.33
CA LEU A 168 -19.54 -5.52 -32.72
C LEU A 168 -20.17 -4.12 -32.75
N ASP A 169 -20.08 -3.42 -31.62
CA ASP A 169 -20.28 -1.98 -31.52
C ASP A 169 -18.91 -1.25 -31.58
N ILE A 170 -18.94 0.07 -31.66
CA ILE A 170 -17.74 0.91 -31.65
C ILE A 170 -17.98 2.15 -30.80
N ASP A 171 -17.02 2.45 -29.92
CA ASP A 171 -17.10 3.68 -29.15
C ASP A 171 -17.10 4.90 -30.08
N TRP A 172 -17.95 5.87 -29.79
CA TRP A 172 -18.14 7.09 -30.58
C TRP A 172 -16.84 7.81 -30.94
N PHE A 173 -15.89 7.91 -30.02
CA PHE A 173 -14.63 8.59 -30.30
C PHE A 173 -13.74 7.77 -31.24
N THR A 174 -13.80 6.45 -31.13
CA THR A 174 -13.05 5.52 -31.97
C THR A 174 -13.64 5.47 -33.39
N LEU A 175 -14.97 5.58 -33.51
CA LEU A 175 -15.65 5.69 -34.80
C LEU A 175 -15.23 6.96 -35.57
N ARG A 176 -15.01 8.07 -34.88
CA ARG A 176 -14.51 9.31 -35.52
C ARG A 176 -13.11 9.16 -36.11
N ASP A 177 -12.27 8.32 -35.51
CA ASP A 177 -10.89 8.10 -35.95
C ASP A 177 -10.81 7.11 -37.13
N LEU A 178 -11.81 6.22 -37.26
CA LEU A 178 -11.82 5.10 -38.22
C LEU A 178 -11.51 5.50 -39.67
N PRO A 179 -12.14 6.52 -40.28
CA PRO A 179 -11.88 6.84 -41.69
C PRO A 179 -10.43 7.22 -41.97
N ASN A 180 -9.78 7.91 -41.02
CA ASN A 180 -8.38 8.32 -41.17
C ASN A 180 -7.44 7.13 -40.93
N VAL A 181 -7.74 6.32 -39.92
CA VAL A 181 -6.91 5.17 -39.55
C VAL A 181 -6.88 4.12 -40.65
N ILE A 182 -8.05 3.78 -41.21
CA ILE A 182 -8.16 2.73 -42.24
C ILE A 182 -7.41 3.09 -43.53
N ARG A 183 -7.43 4.36 -43.92
CA ARG A 183 -6.71 4.87 -45.11
C ARG A 183 -5.22 4.99 -44.85
N LYS A 184 -4.81 5.47 -43.67
CA LYS A 184 -3.40 5.57 -43.28
C LYS A 184 -2.73 4.19 -43.19
N GLY A 185 -3.48 3.16 -42.82
CA GLY A 185 -3.01 1.78 -42.77
C GLY A 185 -3.01 1.07 -44.12
N GLU A 186 -3.28 1.79 -45.23
CA GLU A 186 -3.41 1.20 -46.57
C GLU A 186 -4.36 -0.01 -46.57
N TRP A 187 -5.50 0.15 -45.89
CA TRP A 187 -6.54 -0.87 -45.74
C TRP A 187 -6.15 -2.09 -44.88
N SER A 188 -4.99 -2.06 -44.24
CA SER A 188 -4.64 -2.90 -43.10
C SER A 188 -4.93 -2.14 -41.81
N ILE A 189 -5.76 -2.70 -40.93
CA ILE A 189 -6.19 -2.04 -39.69
C ILE A 189 -6.13 -3.01 -38.52
N THR A 190 -5.69 -2.51 -37.39
CA THR A 190 -5.72 -3.23 -36.11
C THR A 190 -6.75 -2.60 -35.18
N ALA A 191 -7.63 -3.42 -34.60
CA ALA A 191 -8.68 -3.02 -33.69
C ALA A 191 -8.49 -3.66 -32.31
N ALA A 192 -8.52 -2.85 -31.25
CA ALA A 192 -8.70 -3.34 -29.88
C ALA A 192 -10.19 -3.46 -29.58
N VAL A 193 -10.60 -4.65 -29.16
CA VAL A 193 -11.99 -5.01 -28.90
C VAL A 193 -12.12 -5.41 -27.44
N TRP A 194 -12.99 -4.72 -26.71
CA TRP A 194 -13.35 -5.03 -25.34
C TRP A 194 -14.49 -6.07 -25.32
N MET A 195 -14.28 -7.13 -24.52
CA MET A 195 -15.20 -8.27 -24.29
C MET A 195 -15.73 -8.93 -25.56
N ASP A 196 -14.96 -8.89 -26.66
CA ASP A 196 -15.38 -9.35 -27.99
C ASP A 196 -16.70 -8.69 -28.47
N ARG A 197 -16.99 -7.47 -27.98
CA ARG A 197 -18.26 -6.76 -28.19
C ARG A 197 -18.10 -5.34 -28.71
N GLU A 198 -17.07 -4.62 -28.27
CA GLU A 198 -16.96 -3.20 -28.58
C GLU A 198 -15.55 -2.80 -28.98
N ILE A 199 -15.43 -2.12 -30.12
CA ILE A 199 -14.16 -1.58 -30.62
C ILE A 199 -13.84 -0.29 -29.85
N ILE A 200 -12.73 -0.30 -29.11
CA ILE A 200 -12.30 0.81 -28.25
C ILE A 200 -11.08 1.56 -28.78
N LYS A 201 -10.28 0.97 -29.66
CA LYS A 201 -9.12 1.65 -30.27
C LYS A 201 -8.79 1.05 -31.64
N LEU A 202 -8.25 1.89 -32.51
CA LEU A 202 -7.82 1.53 -33.85
C LEU A 202 -6.39 2.02 -34.10
N TRP A 203 -5.61 1.24 -34.85
CA TRP A 203 -4.30 1.62 -35.37
C TRP A 203 -4.18 1.29 -36.85
N PRO A 204 -3.42 2.11 -37.62
CA PRO A 204 -3.09 1.79 -38.99
C PRO A 204 -2.07 0.63 -39.02
N GLY A 205 -2.28 -0.34 -39.91
CA GLY A 205 -1.41 -1.50 -40.04
C GLY A 205 -1.50 -2.47 -38.87
N LYS A 206 -0.46 -3.29 -38.71
CA LYS A 206 -0.37 -4.33 -37.67
C LYS A 206 0.21 -3.79 -36.36
N VAL A 207 -0.48 -4.06 -35.26
CA VAL A 207 0.01 -3.82 -33.89
C VAL A 207 -0.12 -5.12 -33.10
N GLU A 208 0.95 -5.53 -32.43
CA GLU A 208 0.97 -6.76 -31.63
C GLU A 208 0.95 -6.47 -30.14
N ASP A 209 1.79 -5.55 -29.66
CA ASP A 209 1.87 -5.21 -28.24
C ASP A 209 0.87 -4.13 -27.83
N TYR A 210 0.23 -4.34 -26.69
CA TYR A 210 -0.74 -3.44 -26.10
C TYR A 210 -0.76 -3.62 -24.58
N TYR A 211 -1.23 -2.59 -23.87
CA TYR A 211 -0.89 -2.43 -22.46
C TYR A 211 -2.12 -2.19 -21.59
N GLY A 212 -2.02 -2.64 -20.34
CA GLY A 212 -3.03 -2.46 -19.31
C GLY A 212 -2.39 -2.15 -17.97
N LEU A 213 -3.21 -1.70 -17.02
CA LEU A 213 -2.75 -1.36 -15.68
C LEU A 213 -3.59 -2.08 -14.63
N ALA A 214 -2.95 -2.83 -13.74
CA ALA A 214 -3.62 -3.40 -12.57
C ALA A 214 -3.34 -2.53 -11.35
N VAL A 215 -4.36 -2.13 -10.60
CA VAL A 215 -4.25 -1.18 -9.50
C VAL A 215 -4.82 -1.76 -8.21
N ASP A 216 -3.99 -1.72 -7.16
CA ASP A 216 -4.34 -2.05 -5.78
C ASP A 216 -4.39 -0.76 -4.95
N VAL A 217 -5.57 -0.44 -4.43
CA VAL A 217 -5.88 0.77 -3.66
C VAL A 217 -5.96 0.41 -2.17
N GLY A 218 -4.79 0.34 -1.54
CA GLY A 218 -4.70 0.22 -0.09
C GLY A 218 -5.01 1.53 0.64
N THR A 219 -5.33 1.43 1.93
CA THR A 219 -5.61 2.60 2.77
C THR A 219 -4.40 3.53 2.84
N THR A 220 -3.17 3.00 2.92
CA THR A 220 -1.94 3.81 3.03
C THR A 220 -1.17 3.91 1.73
N THR A 221 -1.19 2.87 0.89
CA THR A 221 -0.37 2.77 -0.32
C THR A 221 -1.24 2.35 -1.49
N VAL A 222 -1.02 2.98 -2.63
CA VAL A 222 -1.62 2.61 -3.91
C VAL A 222 -0.51 2.08 -4.80
N ALA A 223 -0.67 0.88 -5.32
CA ALA A 223 0.29 0.21 -6.20
C ALA A 223 -0.34 -0.03 -7.58
N ALA A 224 0.45 0.15 -8.64
CA ALA A 224 0.03 -0.11 -10.00
C ALA A 224 1.09 -0.90 -10.78
N TYR A 225 0.61 -1.89 -11.54
CA TYR A 225 1.42 -2.83 -12.31
C TYR A 225 1.15 -2.62 -13.80
N LEU A 226 2.12 -2.06 -14.51
CA LEU A 226 2.02 -1.83 -15.96
C LEU A 226 2.32 -3.15 -16.68
N CYS A 227 1.33 -3.70 -17.37
CA CYS A 227 1.44 -5.01 -18.00
C CYS A 227 1.39 -4.89 -19.52
N ASN A 228 2.24 -5.63 -20.22
CA ASN A 228 1.99 -5.98 -21.61
C ASN A 228 0.92 -7.07 -21.61
N ILE A 229 -0.27 -6.76 -22.13
CA ILE A 229 -1.40 -7.69 -22.08
C ILE A 229 -1.13 -8.91 -22.96
N ARG A 230 -0.43 -8.77 -24.09
CA ARG A 230 -0.12 -9.89 -24.99
C ARG A 230 0.87 -10.87 -24.37
N THR A 231 1.98 -10.36 -23.82
CA THR A 231 3.05 -11.23 -23.30
C THR A 231 2.85 -11.61 -21.83
N MET A 232 1.94 -10.92 -21.12
CA MET A 232 1.71 -11.01 -19.67
C MET A 232 2.85 -10.47 -18.80
N ASP A 233 3.88 -9.87 -19.42
CA ASP A 233 5.01 -9.30 -18.70
C ASP A 233 4.61 -8.04 -17.94
N VAL A 234 5.13 -7.91 -16.71
CA VAL A 234 5.06 -6.67 -15.95
C VAL A 234 6.26 -5.80 -16.32
N LEU A 235 5.98 -4.70 -17.01
CA LEU A 235 7.00 -3.77 -17.50
C LEU A 235 7.55 -2.87 -16.40
N ASP A 236 6.67 -2.42 -15.50
CA ASP A 236 7.04 -1.62 -14.34
C ASP A 236 6.02 -1.77 -13.20
N THR A 237 6.47 -1.53 -11.98
CA THR A 237 5.62 -1.45 -10.78
C THR A 237 5.86 -0.12 -10.10
N VAL A 238 4.84 0.74 -10.14
CA VAL A 238 4.86 2.06 -9.53
C VAL A 238 3.96 2.06 -8.31
N SER A 239 4.33 2.85 -7.32
CA SER A 239 3.49 3.08 -6.14
C SER A 239 3.51 4.56 -5.77
N MET A 240 2.49 4.93 -4.99
CA MET A 240 2.40 6.20 -4.29
C MET A 240 1.77 5.97 -2.91
N MET A 241 1.96 6.93 -2.02
CA MET A 241 1.12 6.98 -0.84
C MET A 241 -0.31 7.35 -1.24
N ASN A 242 -1.32 6.73 -0.61
CA ASN A 242 -2.71 7.10 -0.82
C ASN A 242 -2.92 8.58 -0.47
N PRO A 243 -3.35 9.44 -1.43
CA PRO A 243 -3.55 10.87 -1.21
C PRO A 243 -4.52 11.19 -0.07
N GLN A 244 -5.42 10.26 0.25
CA GLN A 244 -6.44 10.41 1.27
C GLN A 244 -5.90 10.31 2.71
N CYS A 245 -4.64 9.92 2.92
CA CYS A 245 -4.05 9.79 4.26
C CYS A 245 -4.13 11.09 5.08
N LYS A 246 -4.18 12.25 4.41
CA LYS A 246 -4.32 13.56 5.07
C LYS A 246 -5.70 13.78 5.71
N TYR A 247 -6.73 13.08 5.24
CA TYR A 247 -8.09 13.16 5.78
C TYR A 247 -8.35 12.17 6.90
N GLY A 248 -7.58 11.07 6.91
CA GLY A 248 -7.67 10.03 7.91
C GLY A 248 -6.59 8.96 7.69
N GLU A 249 -6.02 8.50 8.78
CA GLU A 249 -5.00 7.44 8.80
C GLU A 249 -5.61 6.05 8.54
N ASP A 250 -6.90 5.90 8.81
CA ASP A 250 -7.67 4.66 8.74
C ASP A 250 -9.01 4.87 8.01
N VAL A 251 -9.71 3.78 7.71
CA VAL A 251 -11.00 3.81 7.00
C VAL A 251 -12.06 4.63 7.76
N MET A 252 -12.21 4.41 9.07
CA MET A 252 -13.26 5.04 9.88
C MET A 252 -13.08 6.55 10.01
N SER A 253 -11.84 7.02 10.12
CA SER A 253 -11.52 8.45 10.17
C SER A 253 -11.84 9.15 8.84
N ARG A 254 -11.67 8.48 7.70
CA ARG A 254 -12.08 9.01 6.38
C ARG A 254 -13.59 9.07 6.22
N ILE A 255 -14.31 8.03 6.65
CA ILE A 255 -15.78 8.04 6.67
C ILE A 255 -16.27 9.19 7.57
N THR A 256 -15.68 9.34 8.75
CA THR A 256 -16.00 10.44 9.67
C THR A 256 -15.70 11.81 9.05
N TYR A 257 -14.59 11.95 8.31
CA TYR A 257 -14.26 13.18 7.60
C TYR A 257 -15.35 13.55 6.60
N HIS A 258 -15.83 12.59 5.81
CA HIS A 258 -16.97 12.80 4.91
C HIS A 258 -18.23 13.24 5.68
N MET A 259 -18.60 12.53 6.73
CA MET A 259 -19.81 12.84 7.52
C MET A 259 -19.79 14.24 8.15
N LYS A 260 -18.60 14.75 8.50
CA LYS A 260 -18.44 16.03 9.19
C LYS A 260 -18.12 17.20 8.25
N THR A 261 -17.62 16.93 7.05
CA THR A 261 -17.13 17.95 6.13
C THR A 261 -18.00 18.01 4.87
N PRO A 262 -18.73 19.11 4.63
CA PRO A 262 -19.43 19.31 3.37
C PRO A 262 -18.47 19.20 2.18
N GLY A 263 -18.83 18.39 1.18
CA GLY A 263 -18.00 18.10 0.02
C GLY A 263 -16.80 17.19 0.32
N GLY A 264 -16.76 16.53 1.49
CA GLY A 264 -15.63 15.72 1.92
C GLY A 264 -15.40 14.48 1.04
N LEU A 265 -16.48 13.85 0.55
CA LEU A 265 -16.41 12.69 -0.35
C LEU A 265 -15.82 13.08 -1.70
N GLU A 266 -16.32 14.17 -2.28
CA GLU A 266 -15.87 14.71 -3.57
C GLU A 266 -14.38 15.04 -3.50
N LYS A 267 -13.93 15.74 -2.46
CA LYS A 267 -12.50 16.05 -2.26
C LYS A 267 -11.63 14.80 -2.18
N MET A 268 -12.04 13.80 -1.39
CA MET A 268 -11.28 12.55 -1.24
C MET A 268 -11.24 11.73 -2.54
N SER A 269 -12.33 11.74 -3.31
CA SER A 269 -12.41 11.09 -4.62
C SER A 269 -11.54 11.81 -5.65
N ASP A 270 -11.64 13.14 -5.74
CA ASP A 270 -10.90 13.96 -6.71
C ASP A 270 -9.40 13.83 -6.49
N ASP A 271 -8.93 13.89 -5.24
CA ASP A 271 -7.53 13.65 -4.88
C ASP A 271 -7.05 12.24 -5.27
N MET A 272 -7.91 11.23 -5.12
CA MET A 272 -7.57 9.86 -5.48
C MET A 272 -7.49 9.70 -7.00
N ILE A 273 -8.43 10.29 -7.75
CA ILE A 273 -8.43 10.32 -9.21
C ILE A 273 -7.18 11.05 -9.74
N GLU A 274 -6.84 12.20 -9.15
CA GLU A 274 -5.61 12.93 -9.47
C GLU A 274 -4.37 12.07 -9.21
N GLY A 275 -4.29 11.44 -8.03
CA GLY A 275 -3.19 10.53 -7.69
C GLY A 275 -3.09 9.33 -8.66
N LEU A 276 -4.20 8.72 -9.05
CA LEU A 276 -4.20 7.63 -10.04
C LEU A 276 -3.67 8.10 -11.39
N ASN A 277 -4.06 9.29 -11.84
CA ASN A 277 -3.59 9.89 -13.08
C ASN A 277 -2.09 10.20 -13.04
N GLU A 278 -1.58 10.69 -11.92
CA GLU A 278 -0.13 10.86 -11.69
C GLU A 278 0.60 9.51 -11.71
N LEU A 279 0.01 8.48 -11.10
CA LEU A 279 0.57 7.14 -11.05
C LEU A 279 0.63 6.49 -12.45
N ILE A 280 -0.43 6.63 -13.25
CA ILE A 280 -0.47 6.20 -14.66
C ILE A 280 0.63 6.89 -15.45
N LYS A 281 0.75 8.22 -15.30
CA LYS A 281 1.79 9.00 -15.98
C LYS A 281 3.18 8.53 -15.58
N LYS A 282 3.41 8.28 -14.29
CA LYS A 282 4.69 7.77 -13.77
C LYS A 282 5.05 6.40 -14.36
N ALA A 283 4.08 5.49 -14.48
CA ALA A 283 4.28 4.18 -15.12
C ALA A 283 4.65 4.34 -16.60
N CYS A 284 3.99 5.25 -17.32
CA CYS A 284 4.28 5.55 -18.72
C CYS A 284 5.66 6.22 -18.90
N ASP A 285 6.01 7.17 -18.02
CA ASP A 285 7.30 7.87 -18.02
C ASP A 285 8.47 6.91 -17.81
N ALA A 286 8.28 5.81 -17.07
CA ALA A 286 9.31 4.77 -16.89
C ALA A 286 9.67 4.04 -18.20
N THR A 287 8.79 4.09 -19.20
CA THR A 287 9.03 3.50 -20.53
C THR A 287 9.80 4.44 -21.47
N HIS A 288 10.13 5.65 -21.03
CA HIS A 288 10.88 6.65 -21.76
C HIS A 288 12.37 6.67 -21.36
N PRO A 289 13.25 7.28 -22.18
CA PRO A 289 14.64 7.50 -21.79
C PRO A 289 14.78 8.29 -20.50
N PRO A 290 15.82 8.02 -19.68
CA PRO A 290 16.08 8.79 -18.49
C PRO A 290 16.36 10.24 -18.85
N LYS A 291 15.77 11.15 -18.09
CA LYS A 291 15.91 12.60 -18.25
C LYS A 291 17.11 13.12 -17.46
N LYS A 292 17.97 13.93 -18.07
CA LYS A 292 19.13 14.57 -17.43
C LYS A 292 19.11 16.09 -17.64
N LYS A 293 19.74 16.83 -16.72
CA LYS A 293 19.96 18.27 -16.91
C LYS A 293 20.85 18.47 -18.13
N GLN A 294 20.40 19.28 -19.07
CA GLN A 294 21.20 19.69 -20.21
C GLN A 294 22.43 20.43 -19.71
N LYS A 295 23.60 20.10 -20.27
CA LYS A 295 24.88 20.72 -19.92
C LYS A 295 25.40 21.51 -21.11
N ASP A 296 26.02 22.65 -20.84
CA ASP A 296 26.78 23.40 -21.84
C ASP A 296 28.13 22.72 -22.15
N GLU A 297 28.88 23.31 -23.08
CA GLU A 297 30.22 22.88 -23.49
C GLU A 297 31.24 22.81 -22.34
N ASN A 298 30.99 23.51 -21.24
CA ASN A 298 31.83 23.51 -20.03
C ASN A 298 31.30 22.58 -18.93
N GLY A 299 30.25 21.79 -19.22
CA GLY A 299 29.65 20.83 -18.30
C GLY A 299 28.69 21.44 -17.27
N LYS A 300 28.33 22.72 -17.39
CA LYS A 300 27.43 23.43 -16.46
C LYS A 300 25.97 23.26 -16.91
N SER A 301 25.08 23.02 -15.95
CA SER A 301 23.66 22.82 -16.27
C SER A 301 23.00 24.09 -16.79
N ILE A 302 22.37 23.99 -17.96
CA ILE A 302 21.69 25.09 -18.65
C ILE A 302 20.33 25.35 -17.96
N ARG A 303 19.93 26.61 -17.88
CA ARG A 303 18.62 27.04 -17.40
C ARG A 303 17.83 27.71 -18.52
N ASP A 304 16.51 27.56 -18.51
CA ASP A 304 15.60 28.25 -19.42
C ASP A 304 15.42 29.73 -19.02
N GLU A 305 14.63 30.44 -19.82
CA GLU A 305 14.28 31.86 -19.61
C GLU A 305 13.56 32.14 -18.28
N ASN A 306 12.97 31.11 -17.67
CA ASN A 306 12.30 31.18 -16.36
C ASN A 306 13.22 30.73 -15.21
N GLY A 307 14.50 30.47 -15.48
CA GLY A 307 15.50 30.06 -14.49
C GLY A 307 15.40 28.59 -14.05
N GLN A 308 14.58 27.77 -14.70
CA GLN A 308 14.48 26.33 -14.45
C GLN A 308 15.55 25.57 -15.22
N PHE A 309 16.09 24.49 -14.66
CA PHE A 309 17.09 23.69 -15.38
C PHE A 309 16.46 23.05 -16.62
N MET A 310 17.09 23.25 -17.78
CA MET A 310 16.68 22.57 -19.00
C MET A 310 16.93 21.06 -18.85
N ILE A 311 15.89 20.27 -19.10
CA ILE A 311 15.94 18.80 -18.98
C ILE A 311 15.83 18.21 -20.38
N VAL A 312 16.79 17.38 -20.74
CA VAL A 312 16.84 16.65 -22.02
C VAL A 312 16.83 15.15 -21.78
N GLU A 313 16.26 14.41 -22.71
CA GLU A 313 16.35 12.94 -22.71
C GLU A 313 17.81 12.52 -22.95
N SER A 314 18.25 11.49 -22.22
CA SER A 314 19.58 10.89 -22.33
C SER A 314 19.42 9.41 -22.64
N PRO A 315 19.05 9.03 -23.88
CA PRO A 315 18.91 7.62 -24.25
C PRO A 315 20.24 6.87 -24.08
N GLU A 316 20.15 5.65 -23.54
CA GLU A 316 21.29 4.73 -23.44
C GLU A 316 21.57 4.10 -24.80
N GLU A 317 22.84 4.05 -25.20
CA GLU A 317 23.25 3.50 -26.49
C GLU A 317 22.87 2.01 -26.59
N GLY A 318 22.22 1.62 -27.69
CA GLY A 318 21.77 0.24 -27.91
C GLY A 318 20.46 -0.15 -27.21
N LYS A 319 19.83 0.75 -26.44
CA LYS A 319 18.56 0.47 -25.74
C LYS A 319 17.36 1.07 -26.46
N THR A 320 16.32 0.25 -26.67
CA THR A 320 15.02 0.68 -27.21
C THR A 320 14.08 1.04 -26.06
N TYR A 321 13.27 2.09 -26.26
CA TYR A 321 12.30 2.58 -25.29
C TYR A 321 10.91 2.57 -25.92
N LEU A 322 9.91 2.05 -25.19
CA LEU A 322 8.53 1.92 -25.70
C LEU A 322 7.85 3.29 -25.84
N ARG A 323 8.19 4.26 -24.98
CA ARG A 323 7.64 5.64 -24.99
C ARG A 323 6.11 5.68 -24.92
N LEU A 324 5.52 4.84 -24.09
CA LEU A 324 4.07 4.73 -23.92
C LEU A 324 3.48 6.03 -23.41
N GLN A 325 2.36 6.44 -23.97
CA GLN A 325 1.53 7.51 -23.44
C GLN A 325 0.38 6.92 -22.62
N PRO A 326 -0.24 7.70 -21.70
CA PRO A 326 -1.41 7.22 -20.96
C PRO A 326 -2.55 6.72 -21.86
N SER A 327 -2.71 7.31 -23.06
CA SER A 327 -3.69 6.89 -24.07
C SER A 327 -3.40 5.54 -24.74
N ASP A 328 -2.22 4.94 -24.50
CA ASP A 328 -1.86 3.60 -24.95
C ASP A 328 -2.30 2.51 -23.96
N ILE A 329 -2.73 2.88 -22.75
CA ILE A 329 -3.34 1.96 -21.78
C ILE A 329 -4.78 1.68 -22.19
N LEU A 330 -5.10 0.41 -22.45
CA LEU A 330 -6.37 -0.01 -23.04
C LEU A 330 -7.34 -0.65 -22.05
N ASP A 331 -6.87 -1.06 -20.88
CA ASP A 331 -7.68 -1.67 -19.83
C ASP A 331 -7.07 -1.37 -18.46
N LEU A 332 -7.91 -1.26 -17.44
CA LEU A 332 -7.49 -1.02 -16.07
C LEU A 332 -8.36 -1.82 -15.10
N THR A 333 -7.73 -2.59 -14.21
CA THR A 333 -8.41 -3.24 -13.09
C THR A 333 -8.12 -2.50 -11.80
N LEU A 334 -9.12 -2.41 -10.92
CA LEU A 334 -9.00 -1.69 -9.65
C LEU A 334 -9.59 -2.51 -8.51
N GLY A 335 -8.77 -2.84 -7.52
CA GLY A 335 -9.16 -3.48 -6.26
C GLY A 335 -8.76 -2.64 -5.05
N GLY A 336 -9.49 -2.79 -3.94
CA GLY A 336 -9.23 -2.09 -2.68
C GLY A 336 -10.36 -2.36 -1.68
N ASN A 337 -10.14 -2.10 -0.39
CA ASN A 337 -11.20 -2.31 0.60
C ASN A 337 -12.45 -1.48 0.27
N THR A 338 -13.59 -1.92 0.81
CA THR A 338 -14.91 -1.39 0.50
C THR A 338 -15.00 0.14 0.65
N ALA A 339 -14.39 0.72 1.67
CA ALA A 339 -14.41 2.16 1.86
C ALA A 339 -13.59 2.91 0.79
N MET A 340 -12.41 2.40 0.44
CA MET A 340 -11.59 2.97 -0.65
C MET A 340 -12.32 2.90 -1.98
N HIS A 341 -12.95 1.77 -2.26
CA HIS A 341 -13.83 1.57 -3.41
C HIS A 341 -14.94 2.61 -3.45
N HIS A 342 -15.68 2.79 -2.35
CA HIS A 342 -16.81 3.73 -2.30
C HIS A 342 -16.37 5.18 -2.46
N ILE A 343 -15.30 5.59 -1.75
CA ILE A 343 -14.76 6.95 -1.85
C ILE A 343 -14.30 7.25 -3.28
N LEU A 344 -13.55 6.34 -3.91
CA LEU A 344 -13.09 6.53 -5.29
C LEU A 344 -14.28 6.76 -6.23
N LEU A 345 -15.33 5.95 -6.12
CA LEU A 345 -16.50 5.98 -6.98
C LEU A 345 -17.54 7.06 -6.60
N LYS A 346 -17.27 7.90 -5.60
CA LYS A 346 -18.23 8.86 -5.04
C LYS A 346 -19.54 8.20 -4.59
N LEU A 347 -19.46 6.96 -4.11
CA LEU A 347 -20.55 6.30 -3.40
C LEU A 347 -20.45 6.68 -1.93
N ASP A 348 -21.56 7.08 -1.30
CA ASP A 348 -21.58 7.48 0.11
C ASP A 348 -21.13 6.32 1.02
N PRO A 349 -19.96 6.42 1.69
CA PRO A 349 -19.45 5.36 2.56
C PRO A 349 -20.00 5.45 3.98
N GLN A 350 -20.87 6.41 4.33
CA GLN A 350 -21.38 6.61 5.69
C GLN A 350 -21.92 5.31 6.30
N TYR A 351 -22.72 4.56 5.54
CA TYR A 351 -23.37 3.35 6.04
C TYR A 351 -22.43 2.16 6.16
N VAL A 352 -21.28 2.18 5.49
CA VAL A 352 -20.20 1.20 5.72
C VAL A 352 -19.60 1.39 7.11
N GLY A 353 -19.62 2.61 7.66
CA GLY A 353 -19.16 2.90 9.02
C GLY A 353 -20.22 2.71 10.12
N LEU A 354 -21.46 2.34 9.77
CA LEU A 354 -22.58 2.21 10.70
C LEU A 354 -23.13 0.78 10.68
N ALA A 355 -23.16 0.11 11.83
CA ALA A 355 -23.71 -1.23 11.94
C ALA A 355 -25.13 -1.30 11.34
N PRO A 356 -25.45 -2.28 10.48
CA PRO A 356 -24.72 -3.52 10.19
C PRO A 356 -23.73 -3.43 9.01
N PHE A 357 -23.13 -2.27 8.77
CA PHE A 357 -22.05 -2.01 7.81
C PHE A 357 -22.38 -2.31 6.33
N PRO A 358 -23.60 -2.01 5.81
CA PRO A 358 -23.93 -2.36 4.44
C PRO A 358 -23.13 -1.54 3.42
N PRO A 359 -22.47 -2.19 2.44
CA PRO A 359 -21.97 -1.48 1.26
C PRO A 359 -23.13 -1.07 0.34
N VAL A 360 -22.92 -0.03 -0.47
CA VAL A 360 -23.86 0.39 -1.51
C VAL A 360 -23.99 -0.68 -2.59
N ILE A 361 -22.88 -1.34 -2.93
CA ILE A 361 -22.83 -2.32 -4.00
C ILE A 361 -21.80 -3.41 -3.73
N HIS A 362 -22.15 -4.62 -4.15
CA HIS A 362 -21.27 -5.78 -4.12
C HIS A 362 -20.74 -6.20 -5.48
N ARG A 363 -21.55 -6.14 -6.55
CA ARG A 363 -21.14 -6.58 -7.89
C ARG A 363 -20.01 -5.71 -8.46
N SER A 364 -19.22 -6.27 -9.37
CA SER A 364 -18.22 -5.50 -10.12
C SER A 364 -18.85 -4.45 -11.04
N LEU A 365 -18.05 -3.49 -11.47
CA LEU A 365 -18.46 -2.42 -12.40
C LEU A 365 -17.48 -2.27 -13.55
N ASP A 366 -18.00 -2.07 -14.77
CA ASP A 366 -17.23 -1.67 -15.93
C ASP A 366 -17.55 -0.21 -16.28
N ILE A 367 -16.73 0.72 -15.80
CA ILE A 367 -16.94 2.17 -15.96
C ILE A 367 -16.03 2.70 -17.08
N ARG A 368 -16.51 3.60 -17.94
CA ARG A 368 -15.63 4.24 -18.92
C ARG A 368 -14.58 5.07 -18.22
N ALA A 369 -13.34 5.02 -18.70
CA ALA A 369 -12.25 5.81 -18.14
C ALA A 369 -12.58 7.32 -18.08
N ARG A 370 -13.19 7.84 -19.16
CA ARG A 370 -13.62 9.24 -19.26
C ARG A 370 -14.71 9.65 -18.27
N ASP A 371 -15.56 8.70 -17.84
CA ASP A 371 -16.68 9.00 -16.94
C ASP A 371 -16.19 9.04 -15.48
N LEU A 372 -15.12 8.30 -15.17
CA LEU A 372 -14.45 8.33 -13.86
C LEU A 372 -13.35 9.40 -13.76
N GLY A 373 -12.99 10.07 -14.85
CA GLY A 373 -11.91 11.07 -14.88
C GLY A 373 -10.50 10.47 -14.90
N ILE A 374 -10.35 9.22 -15.34
CA ILE A 374 -9.07 8.54 -15.44
C ILE A 374 -8.50 8.71 -16.85
N HIS A 375 -7.28 9.19 -16.94
CA HIS A 375 -6.60 9.61 -18.17
C HIS A 375 -5.86 8.44 -18.83
N ILE A 376 -6.60 7.39 -19.19
CA ILE A 376 -6.13 6.37 -20.12
C ILE A 376 -6.78 6.57 -21.50
N ASN A 377 -6.79 5.57 -22.38
CA ASN A 377 -7.63 5.64 -23.56
C ASN A 377 -9.09 5.94 -23.17
N ARG A 378 -9.65 7.05 -23.68
CA ARG A 378 -11.00 7.54 -23.33
C ARG A 378 -12.15 6.57 -23.65
N SER A 379 -11.92 5.62 -24.54
CA SER A 379 -12.89 4.58 -24.93
C SER A 379 -12.75 3.32 -24.07
N SER A 380 -11.64 3.18 -23.34
CA SER A 380 -11.41 2.04 -22.45
C SER A 380 -12.32 2.04 -21.24
N ARG A 381 -12.40 0.86 -20.62
CA ARG A 381 -13.15 0.63 -19.39
C ARG A 381 -12.19 0.36 -18.24
N ILE A 382 -12.70 0.64 -17.05
CA ILE A 382 -12.09 0.35 -15.77
C ILE A 382 -12.97 -0.71 -15.14
N PHE A 383 -12.38 -1.88 -14.92
CA PHE A 383 -13.02 -2.96 -14.18
C PHE A 383 -12.76 -2.75 -12.69
N VAL A 384 -13.80 -2.30 -11.99
CA VAL A 384 -13.78 -2.18 -10.54
C VAL A 384 -14.23 -3.50 -9.94
N MET A 385 -13.35 -4.10 -9.16
CA MET A 385 -13.56 -5.37 -8.50
C MET A 385 -14.77 -5.34 -7.54
N PRO A 386 -15.47 -6.48 -7.35
CA PRO A 386 -16.63 -6.57 -6.47
C PRO A 386 -16.24 -6.52 -4.98
N ASN A 387 -17.15 -6.05 -4.12
CA ASN A 387 -16.99 -6.06 -2.66
C ASN A 387 -17.71 -7.25 -2.03
N GLU A 388 -17.10 -7.83 -1.02
CA GLU A 388 -17.67 -8.97 -0.29
C GLU A 388 -18.63 -8.50 0.82
N ALA A 389 -18.17 -7.59 1.69
CA ALA A 389 -18.89 -7.06 2.84
C ALA A 389 -18.50 -5.60 3.15
N GLY A 390 -18.96 -5.07 4.29
CA GLY A 390 -18.66 -3.69 4.72
C GLY A 390 -17.16 -3.44 4.98
N PHE A 391 -16.49 -4.34 5.69
CA PHE A 391 -15.06 -4.21 6.01
C PHE A 391 -14.15 -5.17 5.25
N VAL A 392 -14.71 -6.02 4.39
CA VAL A 392 -13.96 -6.94 3.51
C VAL A 392 -14.30 -6.59 2.07
N GLY A 393 -13.33 -6.01 1.36
CA GLY A 393 -13.57 -5.43 0.05
C GLY A 393 -12.96 -6.21 -1.10
N ALA A 394 -12.80 -5.49 -2.21
CA ALA A 394 -12.26 -6.00 -3.45
C ALA A 394 -10.79 -6.44 -3.36
N ASP A 395 -10.02 -5.90 -2.42
CA ASP A 395 -8.67 -6.37 -2.10
C ASP A 395 -8.66 -7.84 -1.65
N ASN A 396 -9.54 -8.22 -0.71
CA ASN A 396 -9.67 -9.63 -0.31
C ASN A 396 -10.15 -10.52 -1.47
N VAL A 397 -11.05 -10.01 -2.33
CA VAL A 397 -11.46 -10.74 -3.54
C VAL A 397 -10.27 -10.95 -4.49
N CYS A 398 -9.39 -9.95 -4.66
CA CYS A 398 -8.15 -10.14 -5.42
C CYS A 398 -7.29 -11.25 -4.82
N VAL A 399 -7.12 -11.28 -3.49
CA VAL A 399 -6.37 -12.35 -2.80
C VAL A 399 -6.96 -13.72 -3.12
N LEU A 400 -8.29 -13.87 -3.05
CA LEU A 400 -8.99 -15.12 -3.33
C LEU A 400 -8.89 -15.56 -4.79
N VAL A 401 -8.98 -14.63 -5.74
CA VAL A 401 -8.78 -14.91 -7.18
C VAL A 401 -7.35 -15.38 -7.46
N CYS A 402 -6.37 -14.80 -6.77
CA CYS A 402 -4.97 -15.17 -6.93
C CYS A 402 -4.66 -16.53 -6.30
N GLU A 403 -5.09 -16.75 -5.06
CA GLU A 403 -4.70 -17.92 -4.26
C GLU A 403 -5.62 -19.13 -4.43
N LYS A 404 -6.80 -18.92 -5.01
CA LYS A 404 -7.80 -19.94 -5.45
C LYS A 404 -8.10 -21.03 -4.41
N PRO A 405 -8.38 -20.69 -3.13
CA PRO A 405 -8.69 -21.72 -2.13
C PRO A 405 -9.95 -22.51 -2.48
N HIS A 406 -10.93 -21.92 -3.19
CA HIS A 406 -12.13 -22.59 -3.69
C HIS A 406 -11.87 -23.63 -4.78
N HIS A 407 -10.65 -23.75 -5.29
CA HIS A 407 -10.27 -24.81 -6.23
C HIS A 407 -9.42 -25.92 -5.58
N SER A 408 -9.18 -25.83 -4.27
CA SER A 408 -8.30 -26.75 -3.54
C SER A 408 -9.10 -27.66 -2.61
N ASP A 409 -8.62 -28.89 -2.41
CA ASP A 409 -9.10 -29.78 -1.34
C ASP A 409 -8.55 -29.38 0.04
N ALA A 410 -7.32 -28.85 0.07
CA ALA A 410 -6.65 -28.48 1.30
C ALA A 410 -7.34 -27.30 1.97
N LEU A 411 -7.56 -27.42 3.29
CA LEU A 411 -8.10 -26.35 4.11
C LEU A 411 -7.04 -25.28 4.34
N GLN A 412 -7.25 -24.11 3.76
CA GLN A 412 -6.31 -23.01 3.76
C GLN A 412 -6.78 -21.88 4.67
N LEU A 413 -5.87 -21.36 5.49
CA LEU A 413 -6.03 -20.11 6.20
C LEU A 413 -5.18 -19.05 5.50
N ILE A 414 -5.81 -18.05 4.90
CA ILE A 414 -5.14 -16.92 4.26
C ILE A 414 -5.31 -15.70 5.15
N ILE A 415 -4.21 -15.01 5.43
CA ILE A 415 -4.15 -13.86 6.33
C ILE A 415 -3.50 -12.72 5.58
N ASP A 416 -4.26 -11.69 5.23
CA ASP A 416 -3.70 -10.44 4.73
C ASP A 416 -3.38 -9.53 5.93
N ILE A 417 -2.09 -9.25 6.11
CA ILE A 417 -1.64 -8.39 7.21
C ILE A 417 -1.44 -6.98 6.67
N GLY A 418 -2.46 -6.14 6.88
CA GLY A 418 -2.42 -4.71 6.68
C GLY A 418 -2.88 -3.93 7.92
N THR A 419 -3.40 -2.72 7.68
CA THR A 419 -3.97 -1.87 8.74
C THR A 419 -5.19 -2.54 9.38
N ASN A 420 -5.91 -3.32 8.57
CA ASN A 420 -6.85 -4.33 8.99
C ASN A 420 -6.22 -5.70 8.75
N GLY A 421 -6.65 -6.70 9.52
CA GLY A 421 -6.29 -8.09 9.27
C GLY A 421 -7.44 -8.82 8.60
N GLU A 422 -7.42 -8.94 7.28
CA GLU A 422 -8.38 -9.77 6.56
C GLU A 422 -8.00 -11.25 6.68
N LEU A 423 -8.99 -12.07 7.01
CA LEU A 423 -8.85 -13.50 7.19
C LEU A 423 -9.78 -14.23 6.24
N VAL A 424 -9.27 -15.29 5.61
CA VAL A 424 -10.05 -16.25 4.84
C VAL A 424 -9.73 -17.64 5.35
N LEU A 425 -10.75 -18.44 5.61
CA LEU A 425 -10.58 -19.86 5.91
C LEU A 425 -11.47 -20.67 4.96
N GLY A 426 -10.89 -21.70 4.34
CA GLY A 426 -11.68 -22.70 3.64
C GLY A 426 -10.98 -23.41 2.49
N ASN A 427 -11.79 -24.03 1.66
CA ASN A 427 -11.40 -24.86 0.52
C ASN A 427 -12.51 -24.86 -0.55
N LYS A 428 -12.51 -25.82 -1.47
CA LYS A 428 -13.53 -25.95 -2.52
C LYS A 428 -14.96 -26.21 -2.02
N GLU A 429 -15.12 -26.71 -0.79
CA GLU A 429 -16.44 -27.05 -0.24
C GLU A 429 -17.10 -25.84 0.42
N LYS A 430 -16.31 -25.05 1.15
CA LYS A 430 -16.79 -23.86 1.85
C LYS A 430 -15.67 -22.85 2.02
N LEU A 431 -16.01 -21.57 1.82
CA LEU A 431 -15.18 -20.42 2.15
C LEU A 431 -15.90 -19.49 3.12
N ILE A 432 -15.17 -19.07 4.14
CA ILE A 432 -15.59 -18.01 5.07
C ILE A 432 -14.51 -16.94 5.14
N SER A 433 -14.92 -15.72 5.45
CA SER A 433 -14.02 -14.59 5.61
C SER A 433 -14.37 -13.78 6.85
N SER A 434 -13.41 -12.96 7.27
CA SER A 434 -13.60 -12.00 8.34
C SER A 434 -12.59 -10.86 8.23
N SER A 435 -12.83 -9.77 8.96
CA SER A 435 -11.84 -8.72 9.20
C SER A 435 -11.58 -8.59 10.70
N CYS A 436 -10.32 -8.38 11.08
CA CYS A 436 -9.89 -8.14 12.45
C CYS A 436 -9.29 -6.74 12.57
N ALA A 437 -9.66 -6.02 13.64
CA ALA A 437 -9.00 -4.77 14.02
C ALA A 437 -7.64 -5.06 14.66
N THR A 438 -6.62 -5.26 13.83
CA THR A 438 -5.24 -5.51 14.27
C THR A 438 -4.55 -4.24 14.77
N GLY A 439 -4.97 -3.08 14.26
CA GLY A 439 -4.34 -1.80 14.56
C GLY A 439 -2.95 -1.69 13.94
N PRO A 440 -2.37 -0.48 13.90
CA PRO A 440 -1.19 -0.21 13.07
C PRO A 440 0.13 -0.59 13.75
N ALA A 441 0.09 -1.34 14.86
CA ALA A 441 1.27 -1.73 15.64
C ALA A 441 2.23 -2.60 14.82
N LEU A 442 1.71 -3.53 14.01
CA LEU A 442 2.51 -4.36 13.12
C LEU A 442 3.12 -3.57 11.96
N GLU A 443 2.58 -2.39 11.63
CA GLU A 443 3.18 -1.47 10.64
C GLU A 443 4.25 -0.53 11.23
N GLY A 444 4.52 -0.65 12.53
CA GLY A 444 5.45 0.21 13.27
C GLY A 444 4.86 1.57 13.65
N ALA A 445 3.55 1.78 13.53
CA ALA A 445 2.92 2.93 14.13
C ALA A 445 2.61 2.68 15.61
N GLN A 446 2.47 3.76 16.40
CA GLN A 446 2.11 3.71 17.83
C GLN A 446 3.09 3.00 18.76
N LEU A 447 4.25 2.54 18.25
CA LEU A 447 5.37 2.05 19.04
C LEU A 447 6.40 3.16 19.25
N ALA A 448 7.13 3.14 20.38
CA ALA A 448 8.08 4.18 20.76
C ALA A 448 9.14 4.46 19.67
N PHE A 449 9.72 3.39 19.12
CA PHE A 449 10.70 3.44 18.02
C PHE A 449 10.24 2.67 16.78
N GLY A 450 8.94 2.45 16.65
CA GLY A 450 8.38 1.89 15.42
C GLY A 450 8.52 2.87 14.26
N MET A 451 8.82 2.34 13.08
CA MET A 451 8.88 3.11 11.85
C MET A 451 8.50 2.27 10.65
N ARG A 452 8.19 2.91 9.52
CA ARG A 452 7.98 2.18 8.26
C ARG A 452 9.28 1.57 7.75
N ALA A 453 9.16 0.58 6.88
CA ALA A 453 10.28 -0.01 6.17
C ALA A 453 11.01 1.04 5.31
N ALA A 454 12.21 1.42 5.75
CA ALA A 454 13.08 2.38 5.09
C ALA A 454 14.54 2.13 5.54
N PRO A 455 15.56 2.62 4.81
CA PRO A 455 16.95 2.46 5.20
C PRO A 455 17.22 2.90 6.65
N GLY A 456 17.91 2.04 7.41
CA GLY A 456 18.18 2.22 8.84
C GLY A 456 17.08 1.71 9.78
N ALA A 457 15.96 1.19 9.26
CA ALA A 457 14.98 0.47 10.07
C ALA A 457 15.44 -0.98 10.30
N ILE A 458 15.35 -1.47 11.54
CA ILE A 458 15.66 -2.86 11.90
C ILE A 458 14.62 -3.78 11.28
N GLU A 459 15.06 -4.72 10.44
CA GLU A 459 14.21 -5.70 9.75
C GLU A 459 14.31 -7.13 10.30
N ARG A 460 15.42 -7.47 10.97
CA ARG A 460 15.66 -8.76 11.61
C ARG A 460 16.35 -8.60 12.95
N ILE A 461 15.96 -9.42 13.92
CA ILE A 461 16.51 -9.41 15.28
C ILE A 461 16.80 -10.85 15.72
N ARG A 462 17.87 -11.05 16.47
CA ARG A 462 18.19 -12.27 17.22
C ARG A 462 18.61 -11.88 18.62
N ILE A 463 18.07 -12.59 19.61
CA ILE A 463 18.47 -12.41 21.01
C ILE A 463 19.08 -13.72 21.50
N ASP A 464 20.28 -13.63 22.04
CA ASP A 464 20.96 -14.79 22.62
C ASP A 464 20.28 -15.17 23.96
N PRO A 465 19.78 -16.40 24.13
CA PRO A 465 19.07 -16.82 25.34
C PRO A 465 19.97 -16.92 26.58
N GLU A 466 21.29 -17.04 26.41
CA GLU A 466 22.25 -17.18 27.52
C GLU A 466 22.80 -15.84 28.00
N THR A 467 22.89 -14.85 27.11
CA THR A 467 23.47 -13.55 27.44
C THR A 467 22.46 -12.40 27.40
N HIS A 468 21.32 -12.59 26.72
CA HIS A 468 20.37 -11.53 26.35
C HIS A 468 21.02 -10.39 25.54
N GLU A 469 22.11 -10.69 24.83
CA GLU A 469 22.68 -9.77 23.85
C GLU A 469 21.92 -9.81 22.53
N VAL A 470 21.88 -8.67 21.84
CA VAL A 470 21.08 -8.44 20.64
C VAL A 470 21.99 -8.37 19.42
N ASP A 471 21.66 -9.13 18.39
CA ASP A 471 22.22 -8.99 17.04
C ASP A 471 21.07 -8.67 16.08
N TYR A 472 21.27 -7.75 15.14
CA TYR A 472 20.19 -7.31 14.26
C TYR A 472 20.69 -6.88 12.87
N LYS A 473 19.76 -6.80 11.92
CA LYS A 473 19.98 -6.33 10.54
C LYS A 473 19.04 -5.15 10.25
N VAL A 474 19.54 -4.17 9.49
CA VAL A 474 18.76 -3.00 9.06
C VAL A 474 18.55 -3.01 7.54
N ILE A 475 17.42 -2.46 7.11
CA ILE A 475 17.12 -2.27 5.68
C ILE A 475 18.23 -1.43 5.04
N GLY A 476 18.68 -1.87 3.86
CA GLY A 476 19.74 -1.23 3.09
C GLY A 476 21.16 -1.71 3.42
N ARG A 477 21.30 -2.70 4.31
CA ARG A 477 22.59 -3.30 4.65
C ARG A 477 22.45 -4.82 4.82
N ASP A 478 23.32 -5.60 4.16
CA ASP A 478 23.24 -7.06 4.22
C ASP A 478 23.87 -7.69 5.46
N ALA A 479 24.85 -7.02 6.05
CA ALA A 479 25.57 -7.51 7.22
C ALA A 479 24.78 -7.28 8.53
N TRP A 480 24.84 -8.28 9.42
CA TRP A 480 24.39 -8.20 10.81
C TRP A 480 25.30 -7.29 11.65
N LEU A 481 24.80 -6.78 12.78
CA LEU A 481 25.55 -5.94 13.71
C LEU A 481 26.87 -6.59 14.13
N LYS A 482 26.87 -7.90 14.47
CA LYS A 482 28.10 -8.61 14.89
C LYS A 482 29.25 -8.60 13.86
N TYR A 483 28.96 -8.35 12.58
CA TYR A 483 29.93 -8.27 11.50
C TYR A 483 30.13 -6.82 11.00
N SER A 484 29.64 -5.86 11.77
CA SER A 484 29.58 -4.44 11.43
C SER A 484 30.21 -3.62 12.55
N ARG A 485 30.69 -2.41 12.22
CA ARG A 485 30.99 -1.42 13.26
C ARG A 485 29.67 -0.80 13.73
N PRO A 486 29.47 -0.55 15.04
CA PRO A 486 28.25 0.05 15.58
C PRO A 486 27.76 1.26 14.78
N GLU A 487 28.62 2.23 14.55
CA GLU A 487 28.33 3.50 13.88
C GLU A 487 27.88 3.35 12.42
N GLU A 488 28.16 2.20 11.78
CA GLU A 488 27.77 1.94 10.41
C GLU A 488 26.33 1.44 10.28
N MET A 489 25.73 0.95 11.36
CA MET A 489 24.34 0.48 11.35
C MET A 489 23.37 1.63 11.09
N LYS A 490 23.70 2.85 11.55
CA LYS A 490 22.91 4.09 11.34
C LYS A 490 21.43 3.90 11.67
N THR A 491 21.15 3.10 12.68
CA THR A 491 19.82 2.63 13.04
C THR A 491 18.91 3.81 13.40
N LYS A 492 17.62 3.72 13.05
CA LYS A 492 16.62 4.77 13.31
C LYS A 492 15.42 4.29 14.12
N GLY A 493 15.10 3.00 14.05
CA GLY A 493 13.89 2.41 14.61
C GLY A 493 13.66 1.01 14.08
N ILE A 494 12.48 0.45 14.34
CA ILE A 494 12.13 -0.94 14.04
C ILE A 494 10.99 -0.94 13.01
N CYS A 495 11.17 -1.66 11.90
CA CYS A 495 10.09 -1.82 10.92
C CYS A 495 9.16 -2.98 11.26
N GLY A 496 8.10 -3.15 10.46
CA GLY A 496 7.12 -4.20 10.68
C GLY A 496 7.70 -5.62 10.85
N SER A 497 8.58 -6.06 9.94
CA SER A 497 9.22 -7.38 10.08
C SER A 497 10.10 -7.46 11.33
N GLY A 498 10.78 -6.36 11.69
CA GLY A 498 11.54 -6.27 12.92
C GLY A 498 10.67 -6.33 14.18
N ILE A 499 9.42 -5.86 14.14
CA ILE A 499 8.48 -5.89 15.27
C ILE A 499 8.02 -7.32 15.57
N LEU A 500 7.77 -8.13 14.53
CA LEU A 500 7.49 -9.55 14.70
C LEU A 500 8.69 -10.26 15.34
N ASP A 501 9.88 -10.02 14.78
CA ASP A 501 11.10 -10.60 15.28
C ASP A 501 11.33 -10.21 16.74
N VAL A 502 11.10 -8.95 17.12
CA VAL A 502 11.37 -8.48 18.48
C VAL A 502 10.52 -9.23 19.50
N LEU A 503 9.21 -9.41 19.26
CA LEU A 503 8.37 -10.07 20.25
C LEU A 503 8.67 -11.57 20.33
N ALA A 504 8.85 -12.22 19.17
CA ALA A 504 9.22 -13.63 19.12
C ALA A 504 10.56 -13.90 19.81
N GLU A 505 11.59 -13.07 19.55
CA GLU A 505 12.92 -13.24 20.15
C GLU A 505 12.94 -12.88 21.64
N LEU A 506 12.23 -11.84 22.07
CA LEU A 506 12.10 -11.51 23.49
C LEU A 506 11.46 -12.67 24.25
N TYR A 507 10.46 -13.32 23.66
CA TYR A 507 9.82 -14.49 24.24
C TYR A 507 10.77 -15.69 24.24
N ARG A 508 11.30 -16.07 23.07
CA ARG A 508 12.21 -17.22 22.89
C ARG A 508 13.44 -17.17 23.81
N SER A 509 13.99 -15.98 24.04
CA SER A 509 15.15 -15.77 24.91
C SER A 509 14.82 -15.72 26.41
N GLY A 510 13.54 -15.72 26.79
CA GLY A 510 13.13 -15.59 28.20
C GLY A 510 13.24 -14.17 28.76
N VAL A 511 13.51 -13.16 27.91
CA VAL A 511 13.49 -11.73 28.31
C VAL A 511 12.08 -11.31 28.70
N VAL A 512 11.05 -11.83 28.04
CA VAL A 512 9.65 -11.68 28.44
C VAL A 512 9.02 -13.03 28.74
N GLU A 513 8.13 -13.03 29.73
CA GLU A 513 7.26 -14.16 30.03
C GLU A 513 6.19 -14.31 28.95
N LYS A 514 5.53 -15.47 28.93
CA LYS A 514 4.35 -15.78 28.10
C LYS A 514 3.25 -14.73 28.21
N SER A 515 3.12 -14.09 29.37
CA SER A 515 2.18 -12.98 29.61
C SER A 515 2.55 -11.67 28.87
N GLY A 516 3.73 -11.58 28.26
CA GLY A 516 4.33 -10.37 27.69
C GLY A 516 4.96 -9.43 28.72
N ARG A 517 5.03 -9.82 30.00
CA ARG A 517 5.74 -9.05 31.03
C ARG A 517 7.24 -9.31 30.92
N PHE A 518 8.05 -8.29 31.14
CA PHE A 518 9.49 -8.51 31.30
C PHE A 518 9.78 -9.46 32.48
N SER A 519 10.58 -10.48 32.21
CA SER A 519 11.04 -11.47 33.19
C SER A 519 11.91 -10.81 34.27
N LYS A 520 11.92 -11.40 35.46
CA LYS A 520 12.87 -10.99 36.53
C LYS A 520 14.29 -11.51 36.27
N ASN A 521 14.44 -12.54 35.44
CA ASN A 521 15.71 -13.23 35.19
C ASN A 521 16.44 -12.60 33.99
N GLN A 522 16.78 -11.32 34.10
CA GLN A 522 17.47 -10.60 33.03
C GLN A 522 18.98 -10.86 33.07
N LYS A 523 19.58 -11.19 31.92
CA LYS A 523 21.00 -11.58 31.81
C LYS A 523 21.92 -10.48 31.24
N SER A 524 21.36 -9.36 30.77
CA SER A 524 22.10 -8.21 30.24
C SER A 524 21.69 -6.87 30.87
N ASN A 525 22.52 -5.84 30.66
CA ASN A 525 22.24 -4.46 31.07
C ASN A 525 21.23 -3.74 30.15
N ARG A 526 20.73 -4.41 29.11
CA ARG A 526 19.75 -3.87 28.16
C ARG A 526 18.38 -3.68 28.78
N PHE A 527 18.03 -4.48 29.79
CA PHE A 527 16.81 -4.27 30.56
C PHE A 527 17.02 -3.18 31.61
N ARG A 528 16.22 -2.10 31.53
CA ARG A 528 16.31 -1.00 32.49
C ARG A 528 14.96 -0.36 32.77
N THR A 529 14.94 0.51 33.77
CA THR A 529 13.86 1.49 33.93
C THR A 529 14.15 2.68 33.01
N ASN A 530 13.16 3.15 32.27
CA ASN A 530 13.31 4.32 31.42
C ASN A 530 13.78 5.53 32.25
N PRO A 531 14.88 6.21 31.86
CA PRO A 531 15.42 7.35 32.60
C PRO A 531 14.45 8.52 32.75
N ASP A 532 13.61 8.76 31.75
CA ASP A 532 12.63 9.85 31.69
C ASP A 532 11.27 9.46 32.30
N ASN A 533 11.02 8.16 32.46
CA ASN A 533 9.77 7.63 33.02
C ASN A 533 10.02 6.45 33.98
N PRO A 534 10.13 6.71 35.30
CA PRO A 534 10.42 5.68 36.30
C PRO A 534 9.39 4.54 36.38
N ARG A 535 8.19 4.71 35.80
CA ARG A 535 7.14 3.68 35.77
C ARG A 535 7.24 2.76 34.55
N GLN A 536 8.11 3.06 33.59
CA GLN A 536 8.22 2.33 32.34
C GLN A 536 9.48 1.47 32.33
N LYS A 537 9.29 0.17 32.12
CA LYS A 537 10.38 -0.77 31.84
C LYS A 537 10.61 -0.86 30.34
N GLU A 538 11.87 -0.97 29.96
CA GLU A 538 12.29 -1.04 28.57
C GLU A 538 13.49 -1.98 28.39
N PHE A 539 13.65 -2.47 27.17
CA PHE A 539 14.76 -3.29 26.74
C PHE A 539 15.43 -2.63 25.53
N VAL A 540 16.74 -2.42 25.61
CA VAL A 540 17.50 -1.74 24.57
C VAL A 540 17.85 -2.70 23.43
N ILE A 541 17.31 -2.42 22.24
CA ILE A 541 17.58 -3.16 21.01
C ILE A 541 18.86 -2.65 20.36
N ALA A 542 19.01 -1.33 20.24
CA ALA A 542 20.22 -0.70 19.72
C ALA A 542 20.66 0.47 20.59
N TRP A 543 21.96 0.57 20.87
CA TRP A 543 22.56 1.65 21.67
C TRP A 543 22.71 2.93 20.86
N ALA A 544 22.77 4.10 21.52
CA ALA A 544 22.87 5.40 20.85
C ALA A 544 24.02 5.49 19.83
N GLU A 545 25.16 4.86 20.12
CA GLU A 545 26.34 4.77 19.22
C GLU A 545 26.09 3.97 17.94
N GLU A 546 25.10 3.08 17.94
CA GLU A 546 24.67 2.28 16.78
C GLU A 546 23.63 3.01 15.90
N THR A 547 23.18 4.19 16.34
CA THR A 547 22.02 4.90 15.79
C THR A 547 22.41 6.18 15.09
N SER A 548 21.66 6.54 14.04
CA SER A 548 21.81 7.84 13.37
C SER A 548 21.04 8.97 14.07
N ILE A 549 20.17 8.62 15.03
CA ILE A 549 19.35 9.56 15.79
C ILE A 549 19.98 9.97 17.13
N GLY A 550 21.14 9.39 17.50
CA GLY A 550 21.86 9.71 18.73
C GLY A 550 21.10 9.34 20.01
N LYS A 551 20.22 8.34 19.95
CA LYS A 551 19.37 7.88 21.06
C LYS A 551 19.26 6.37 21.02
N ASP A 552 19.19 5.72 22.18
CA ASP A 552 18.92 4.29 22.26
C ASP A 552 17.56 3.95 21.61
N VAL A 553 17.54 2.92 20.77
CA VAL A 553 16.31 2.33 20.23
C VAL A 553 15.87 1.22 21.19
N VAL A 554 14.70 1.40 21.80
CA VAL A 554 14.20 0.51 22.84
C VAL A 554 12.82 -0.07 22.50
N ILE A 555 12.50 -1.20 23.11
CA ILE A 555 11.13 -1.73 23.21
C ILE A 555 10.66 -1.63 24.65
N THR A 556 9.50 -1.00 24.83
CA THR A 556 8.90 -0.78 26.14
C THR A 556 7.80 -1.78 26.45
N GLN A 557 7.41 -1.87 27.72
CA GLN A 557 6.28 -2.71 28.13
C GLN A 557 4.97 -2.34 27.41
N LYS A 558 4.79 -1.04 27.10
CA LYS A 558 3.64 -0.54 26.34
C LYS A 558 3.66 -1.04 24.90
N ASP A 559 4.84 -1.03 24.26
CA ASP A 559 5.01 -1.51 22.89
C ASP A 559 4.67 -2.99 22.79
N ILE A 560 5.18 -3.82 23.71
CA ILE A 560 4.84 -5.25 23.79
C ILE A 560 3.33 -5.44 23.88
N ARG A 561 2.63 -4.65 24.71
CA ARG A 561 1.17 -4.74 24.85
C ARG A 561 0.44 -4.37 23.56
N GLN A 562 0.91 -3.38 22.81
CA GLN A 562 0.31 -3.03 21.52
C GLN A 562 0.46 -4.17 20.50
N ILE A 563 1.63 -4.81 20.45
CA ILE A 563 1.86 -5.97 19.57
C ILE A 563 0.97 -7.14 19.99
N GLN A 564 0.81 -7.39 21.30
CA GLN A 564 -0.07 -8.43 21.83
C GLN A 564 -1.54 -8.22 21.46
N LEU A 565 -2.03 -6.97 21.46
CA LEU A 565 -3.39 -6.67 21.01
C LEU A 565 -3.59 -7.02 19.53
N ALA A 566 -2.64 -6.63 18.68
CA ALA A 566 -2.69 -6.90 17.24
C ALA A 566 -2.70 -8.41 16.95
N LYS A 567 -1.74 -9.14 17.53
CA LYS A 567 -1.62 -10.59 17.32
C LYS A 567 -2.79 -11.35 17.96
N GLY A 568 -3.30 -10.86 19.09
CA GLY A 568 -4.44 -11.45 19.78
C GLY A 568 -5.71 -11.36 18.93
N ALA A 569 -5.91 -10.24 18.23
CA ALA A 569 -7.04 -10.04 17.32
C ALA A 569 -7.00 -11.01 16.14
N LEU A 570 -5.83 -11.19 15.50
CA LEU A 570 -5.65 -12.13 14.40
C LEU A 570 -5.92 -13.57 14.84
N TYR A 571 -5.28 -14.01 15.93
CA TYR A 571 -5.45 -15.38 16.43
C TYR A 571 -6.90 -15.68 16.82
N THR A 572 -7.55 -14.73 17.50
CA THR A 572 -8.96 -14.85 17.90
C THR A 572 -9.86 -15.01 16.68
N GLY A 573 -9.66 -14.19 15.65
CA GLY A 573 -10.40 -14.30 14.40
C GLY A 573 -10.21 -15.68 13.76
N CYS A 574 -8.96 -16.15 13.66
CA CYS A 574 -8.66 -17.48 13.14
C CYS A 574 -9.39 -18.57 13.93
N LYS A 575 -9.33 -18.52 15.27
CA LYS A 575 -9.92 -19.53 16.16
C LYS A 575 -11.44 -19.57 16.05
N LEU A 576 -12.09 -18.40 16.00
CA LEU A 576 -13.54 -18.30 15.83
C LEU A 576 -13.98 -18.80 14.45
N MET A 577 -13.25 -18.47 13.39
CA MET A 577 -13.49 -18.99 12.04
C MET A 577 -13.34 -20.52 11.97
N MET A 578 -12.28 -21.07 12.57
CA MET A 578 -12.08 -22.52 12.67
C MET A 578 -13.20 -23.22 13.43
N ARG A 579 -13.63 -22.66 14.57
CA ARG A 579 -14.79 -23.16 15.33
C ARG A 579 -16.05 -23.14 14.48
N ARG A 580 -16.30 -22.07 13.71
CA ARG A 580 -17.46 -21.94 12.81
C ARG A 580 -17.42 -22.98 11.68
N MET A 581 -16.24 -23.33 11.18
CA MET A 581 -16.05 -24.40 10.20
C MET A 581 -16.07 -25.80 10.82
N GLY A 582 -16.01 -25.92 12.15
CA GLY A 582 -15.97 -27.22 12.85
C GLY A 582 -14.64 -27.94 12.67
N VAL A 583 -13.54 -27.20 12.59
CA VAL A 583 -12.18 -27.73 12.33
C VAL A 583 -11.21 -27.33 13.45
N ASP A 584 -10.29 -28.24 13.78
CA ASP A 584 -9.28 -28.02 14.83
C ASP A 584 -7.89 -27.69 14.27
N LYS A 585 -7.67 -27.95 12.98
CA LYS A 585 -6.39 -27.75 12.29
C LYS A 585 -6.62 -27.20 10.89
N VAL A 586 -5.59 -26.55 10.36
CA VAL A 586 -5.53 -26.09 8.97
C VAL A 586 -4.39 -26.79 8.26
N ASP A 587 -4.55 -27.07 6.97
CA ASP A 587 -3.52 -27.76 6.19
C ASP A 587 -2.43 -26.81 5.76
N THR A 588 -2.74 -25.55 5.49
CA THR A 588 -1.78 -24.57 4.97
C THR A 588 -2.16 -23.18 5.44
N ILE A 589 -1.15 -22.39 5.80
CA ILE A 589 -1.31 -20.99 6.16
C ILE A 589 -0.61 -20.14 5.10
N LYS A 590 -1.31 -19.14 4.54
CA LYS A 590 -0.76 -18.20 3.57
C LYS A 590 -0.79 -16.79 4.15
N ILE A 591 0.36 -16.14 4.22
CA ILE A 591 0.52 -14.78 4.74
C ILE A 591 0.66 -13.83 3.55
N ALA A 592 -0.35 -13.00 3.34
CA ALA A 592 -0.43 -11.97 2.33
C ALA A 592 -0.12 -10.58 2.92
N GLY A 593 -0.13 -9.58 2.02
CA GLY A 593 0.13 -8.19 2.32
C GLY A 593 1.57 -7.77 2.07
N ALA A 594 1.77 -6.47 1.88
CA ALA A 594 3.11 -5.90 1.68
C ALA A 594 4.07 -6.27 2.82
N PHE A 595 3.53 -6.39 4.03
CA PHE A 595 4.22 -6.85 5.23
C PHE A 595 4.61 -8.34 5.17
N GLY A 596 3.73 -9.20 4.62
CA GLY A 596 3.90 -10.64 4.50
C GLY A 596 5.17 -11.09 3.78
N THR A 597 5.66 -10.29 2.82
CA THR A 597 6.83 -10.60 1.97
C THR A 597 8.11 -10.93 2.76
N HIS A 598 8.28 -10.32 3.94
CA HIS A 598 9.46 -10.48 4.78
C HIS A 598 9.13 -11.09 6.14
N VAL A 599 7.98 -11.73 6.31
CA VAL A 599 7.65 -12.40 7.57
C VAL A 599 8.46 -13.69 7.71
N ASP A 600 9.13 -13.84 8.85
CA ASP A 600 9.77 -15.10 9.23
C ASP A 600 8.69 -16.05 9.79
N ARG A 601 8.57 -17.22 9.17
CA ARG A 601 7.48 -18.18 9.43
C ARG A 601 7.58 -18.77 10.83
N GLU A 602 8.79 -19.09 11.29
CA GLU A 602 9.02 -19.62 12.63
C GLU A 602 8.67 -18.55 13.66
N LYS A 603 9.09 -17.31 13.45
CA LYS A 603 8.82 -16.22 14.38
C LYS A 603 7.35 -15.82 14.42
N ALA A 604 6.66 -15.87 13.28
CA ALA A 604 5.22 -15.66 13.20
C ALA A 604 4.45 -16.71 14.01
N LEU A 605 4.86 -17.98 13.90
CA LEU A 605 4.31 -19.08 14.69
C LEU A 605 4.66 -18.93 16.18
N MET A 606 5.90 -18.62 16.53
CA MET A 606 6.36 -18.36 17.91
C MET A 606 5.56 -17.23 18.58
N MET A 607 5.26 -16.17 17.83
CA MET A 607 4.45 -15.07 18.35
C MET A 607 2.99 -15.49 18.58
N GLY A 608 2.54 -16.56 17.93
CA GLY A 608 1.16 -17.01 17.90
C GLY A 608 0.27 -16.01 17.18
N LEU A 609 0.66 -15.60 15.96
CA LEU A 609 -0.20 -14.82 15.07
C LEU A 609 -1.44 -15.59 14.62
N PHE A 610 -1.28 -16.90 14.48
CA PHE A 610 -2.27 -17.83 13.98
C PHE A 610 -2.10 -19.20 14.67
N PRO A 611 -3.10 -20.08 14.58
CA PRO A 611 -3.06 -21.44 15.13
C PRO A 611 -1.88 -22.26 14.62
N ASP A 612 -1.51 -23.27 15.41
CA ASP A 612 -0.35 -24.11 15.12
C ASP A 612 -0.46 -24.85 13.77
N CYS A 613 0.61 -24.85 13.00
CA CYS A 613 0.72 -25.45 11.67
C CYS A 613 2.18 -25.84 11.40
N GLU A 614 2.38 -26.87 10.58
CA GLU A 614 3.71 -27.26 10.11
C GLU A 614 4.40 -26.06 9.43
N ILE A 615 5.65 -25.77 9.84
CA ILE A 615 6.37 -24.56 9.44
C ILE A 615 6.55 -24.48 7.92
N GLU A 616 6.77 -25.61 7.27
CA GLU A 616 6.92 -25.74 5.82
C GLU A 616 5.63 -25.39 5.07
N LYS A 617 4.47 -25.56 5.72
CA LYS A 617 3.13 -25.25 5.19
C LYS A 617 2.68 -23.83 5.53
N ILE A 618 3.52 -23.02 6.16
CA ILE A 618 3.32 -21.58 6.30
C ILE A 618 4.02 -20.90 5.11
N LEU A 619 3.25 -20.32 4.21
CA LEU A 619 3.73 -19.72 2.96
C LEU A 619 3.56 -18.21 3.00
N SER A 620 4.54 -17.46 2.50
CA SER A 620 4.40 -16.03 2.25
C SER A 620 4.04 -15.82 0.79
N VAL A 621 2.97 -15.06 0.54
CA VAL A 621 2.43 -14.80 -0.81
C VAL A 621 2.57 -13.34 -1.25
N GLY A 622 3.24 -12.50 -0.45
CA GLY A 622 3.50 -11.09 -0.80
C GLY A 622 2.23 -10.28 -1.04
N ASN A 623 2.25 -9.33 -1.98
CA ASN A 623 1.06 -8.53 -2.33
C ASN A 623 0.10 -9.31 -3.23
N ALA A 624 -0.62 -10.27 -2.63
CA ALA A 624 -1.62 -11.08 -3.32
C ALA A 624 -2.80 -10.25 -3.87
N ALA A 625 -3.12 -9.09 -3.28
CA ALA A 625 -4.16 -8.19 -3.81
C ALA A 625 -3.72 -7.57 -5.16
N GLY A 626 -2.48 -7.09 -5.25
CA GLY A 626 -1.89 -6.61 -6.50
C GLY A 626 -1.78 -7.68 -7.58
N ASP A 627 -1.38 -8.89 -7.19
CA ASP A 627 -1.34 -10.05 -8.10
C ASP A 627 -2.74 -10.45 -8.59
N GLY A 628 -3.74 -10.46 -7.70
CA GLY A 628 -5.13 -10.71 -8.08
C GLY A 628 -5.66 -9.69 -9.08
N ALA A 629 -5.35 -8.40 -8.90
CA ALA A 629 -5.72 -7.36 -9.86
C ALA A 629 -5.10 -7.62 -11.25
N ARG A 630 -3.85 -8.12 -11.32
CA ARG A 630 -3.20 -8.53 -12.57
C ARG A 630 -3.85 -9.76 -13.20
N VAL A 631 -4.19 -10.77 -12.40
CA VAL A 631 -4.89 -11.98 -12.87
C VAL A 631 -6.19 -11.59 -13.56
N VAL A 632 -6.98 -10.71 -12.94
CA VAL A 632 -8.27 -10.23 -13.47
C VAL A 632 -8.12 -9.33 -14.71
N LEU A 633 -6.99 -8.65 -14.85
CA LEU A 633 -6.66 -7.86 -16.04
C LEU A 633 -6.43 -8.77 -17.25
N LEU A 634 -5.77 -9.90 -17.03
CA LEU A 634 -5.26 -10.80 -18.06
C LEU A 634 -6.17 -12.01 -18.34
N ASP A 635 -7.17 -12.27 -17.48
CA ASP A 635 -8.10 -13.39 -17.60
C ASP A 635 -9.55 -12.96 -17.29
N ARG A 636 -10.41 -12.98 -18.32
CA ARG A 636 -11.85 -12.70 -18.20
C ARG A 636 -12.58 -13.71 -17.33
N ALA A 637 -12.19 -14.98 -17.34
CA ALA A 637 -12.82 -15.97 -16.48
C ALA A 637 -12.62 -15.61 -15.01
N MET A 638 -11.51 -14.94 -14.68
CA MET A 638 -11.23 -14.46 -13.32
C MET A 638 -12.04 -13.20 -12.95
N ARG A 639 -12.55 -12.43 -13.92
CA ARG A 639 -13.58 -11.39 -13.65
C ARG A 639 -14.91 -12.01 -13.21
N GLU A 640 -15.28 -13.13 -13.82
CA GLU A 640 -16.48 -13.89 -13.45
C GLU A 640 -16.28 -14.58 -12.09
N ASP A 641 -15.12 -15.19 -11.88
CA ASP A 641 -14.74 -15.82 -10.61
C ASP A 641 -14.73 -14.81 -9.46
N ALA A 642 -14.20 -13.59 -9.67
CA ALA A 642 -14.28 -12.51 -8.69
C ALA A 642 -15.71 -12.19 -8.26
N ASN A 643 -16.65 -12.15 -9.22
CA ASN A 643 -18.07 -11.93 -8.92
C ASN A 643 -18.66 -13.12 -8.16
N TRP A 644 -18.32 -14.35 -8.53
CA TRP A 644 -18.74 -15.55 -7.80
C TRP A 644 -18.23 -15.54 -6.35
N ILE A 645 -16.93 -15.31 -6.15
CA ILE A 645 -16.28 -15.22 -4.84
C ILE A 645 -17.02 -14.22 -3.94
N SER A 646 -17.24 -13.01 -4.44
CA SER A 646 -17.89 -11.94 -3.66
C SER A 646 -19.29 -12.30 -3.15
N ARG A 647 -19.96 -13.29 -3.75
CA ARG A 647 -21.31 -13.73 -3.40
C ARG A 647 -21.35 -15.06 -2.63
N ASN A 648 -20.32 -15.89 -2.74
CA ASN A 648 -20.31 -17.25 -2.19
C ASN A 648 -19.42 -17.40 -0.95
N VAL A 649 -18.56 -16.42 -0.66
CA VAL A 649 -17.83 -16.38 0.60
C VAL A 649 -18.77 -15.87 1.71
N GLU A 650 -18.91 -16.66 2.78
CA GLU A 650 -19.70 -16.26 3.95
C GLU A 650 -18.85 -15.36 4.86
N TYR A 651 -19.18 -14.06 4.89
CA TYR A 651 -18.59 -13.11 5.83
C TYR A 651 -19.09 -13.36 7.25
N ILE A 652 -18.16 -13.42 8.19
CA ILE A 652 -18.43 -13.58 9.63
C ILE A 652 -18.08 -12.28 10.34
N GLU A 653 -19.06 -11.74 11.08
CA GLU A 653 -18.84 -10.60 11.96
C GLU A 653 -18.35 -11.09 13.33
N LEU A 654 -17.05 -10.96 13.60
CA LEU A 654 -16.47 -11.47 14.86
C LEU A 654 -16.95 -10.71 16.10
N THR A 655 -17.36 -9.46 15.95
CA THR A 655 -17.75 -8.62 17.10
C THR A 655 -19.04 -9.07 17.79
N VAL A 656 -19.85 -9.90 17.13
CA VAL A 656 -21.10 -10.45 17.70
C VAL A 656 -20.93 -11.84 18.29
N GLU A 657 -19.72 -12.42 18.23
CA GLU A 657 -19.45 -13.75 18.78
C GLU A 657 -19.40 -13.72 20.32
N PRO A 658 -20.23 -14.51 21.03
CA PRO A 658 -20.37 -14.43 22.50
C PRO A 658 -19.08 -14.66 23.30
N ASP A 659 -18.11 -15.37 22.73
CA ASP A 659 -16.86 -15.74 23.40
C ASP A 659 -15.65 -14.89 22.96
N PHE A 660 -15.86 -13.83 22.15
CA PHE A 660 -14.77 -13.04 21.57
C PHE A 660 -13.81 -12.49 22.63
N GLU A 661 -14.32 -11.83 23.69
CA GLU A 661 -13.48 -11.20 24.71
C GLU A 661 -12.59 -12.21 25.45
N LYS A 662 -13.14 -13.39 25.75
CA LYS A 662 -12.40 -14.47 26.42
C LYS A 662 -11.30 -15.02 25.51
N GLN A 663 -11.64 -15.33 24.26
CA GLN A 663 -10.68 -15.84 23.27
C GLN A 663 -9.58 -14.81 22.99
N PHE A 664 -9.94 -13.52 22.91
CA PHE A 664 -9.00 -12.42 22.75
C PHE A 664 -8.02 -12.34 23.92
N MET A 665 -8.51 -12.44 25.16
CA MET A 665 -7.66 -12.43 26.35
C MET A 665 -6.68 -13.60 26.38
N GLU A 666 -7.14 -14.82 26.07
CA GLU A 666 -6.28 -16.01 25.97
C GLU A 666 -5.24 -15.87 24.84
N SER A 667 -5.64 -15.25 23.73
CA SER A 667 -4.81 -15.02 22.55
C SER A 667 -3.73 -13.97 22.73
N MET A 668 -3.80 -13.11 23.75
CA MET A 668 -2.76 -12.11 24.02
C MET A 668 -1.45 -12.74 24.54
N GLN A 669 -1.50 -13.91 25.18
CA GLN A 669 -0.29 -14.60 25.66
C GLN A 669 0.51 -15.21 24.50
N ILE A 670 1.81 -15.43 24.66
CA ILE A 670 2.73 -15.83 23.59
C ILE A 670 3.20 -17.28 23.80
N PRO A 671 2.98 -18.22 22.84
CA PRO A 671 2.23 -18.05 21.60
C PRO A 671 0.70 -17.98 21.83
N HIS A 672 0.18 -18.65 22.85
CA HIS A 672 -1.23 -18.59 23.28
C HIS A 672 -1.37 -19.09 24.72
N MET A 673 -2.39 -18.67 25.47
CA MET A 673 -2.57 -19.08 26.88
C MET A 673 -2.75 -20.59 27.06
N THR A 674 -3.63 -21.20 26.27
CA THR A 674 -4.09 -22.60 26.46
C THR A 674 -3.76 -23.52 25.28
N ASP A 675 -3.95 -23.06 24.04
CA ASP A 675 -3.59 -23.79 22.83
C ASP A 675 -2.13 -24.27 22.79
N GLN A 676 -1.93 -25.44 22.19
CA GLN A 676 -0.64 -26.11 22.07
C GLN A 676 0.03 -25.77 20.75
N PHE A 677 1.37 -25.69 20.77
CA PHE A 677 2.22 -25.39 19.61
C PHE A 677 3.35 -26.42 19.51
N PRO A 678 3.04 -27.70 19.20
CA PRO A 678 4.04 -28.76 19.11
C PRO A 678 5.15 -28.45 18.08
N HIS A 679 4.86 -27.69 17.02
CA HIS A 679 5.87 -27.32 16.02
C HIS A 679 6.88 -26.27 16.51
N LEU A 680 6.73 -25.77 17.75
CA LEU A 680 7.73 -24.90 18.40
C LEU A 680 8.69 -25.66 19.32
N GLU A 681 8.45 -26.95 19.56
CA GLU A 681 9.37 -27.80 20.32
C GLU A 681 10.74 -27.82 19.65
N GLY A 682 11.80 -27.55 20.42
CA GLY A 682 13.18 -27.44 19.92
C GLY A 682 13.55 -26.08 19.32
N LEU A 683 12.57 -25.22 18.98
CA LEU A 683 12.80 -23.82 18.56
C LEU A 683 12.75 -22.85 19.73
N VAL A 684 11.86 -23.12 20.69
CA VAL A 684 11.72 -22.37 21.94
C VAL A 684 12.19 -23.27 23.10
N PRO A 685 13.00 -22.76 24.05
CA PRO A 685 13.38 -23.53 25.24
C PRO A 685 12.16 -24.06 26.00
N GLU A 686 12.21 -25.31 26.48
CA GLU A 686 11.06 -25.98 27.12
C GLU A 686 10.53 -25.20 28.33
N GLU A 687 11.42 -24.62 29.13
CA GLU A 687 11.07 -23.80 30.29
C GLU A 687 10.35 -22.50 29.91
N VAL A 688 10.53 -22.03 28.68
CA VAL A 688 9.85 -20.86 28.13
C VAL A 688 8.51 -21.26 27.49
N LEU A 689 8.49 -22.35 26.73
CA LEU A 689 7.30 -22.83 26.03
C LEU A 689 6.21 -23.30 27.01
N HIS A 690 6.59 -23.95 28.10
CA HIS A 690 5.67 -24.54 29.08
C HIS A 690 5.48 -23.70 30.35
N GLN A 691 5.68 -22.38 30.27
CA GLN A 691 5.31 -21.46 31.35
C GLN A 691 3.82 -21.61 31.70
N LYS A 692 3.53 -21.64 33.01
CA LYS A 692 2.17 -21.78 33.55
C LYS A 692 1.33 -20.53 33.43
#